data_AF-R7HYW4-F1
#
_entry.id   AF-R7HYW4-F1
#
_cell.length_a   1.000
_cell.length_b   1.000
_cell.length_c   1.000
_cell.angle_alpha   90.00
_cell.angle_beta   90.00
_cell.angle_gamma   90.00
#
_symmetry.space_group_name_H-M   'P 1'
#
loop_
_entity.id
_entity.type
_entity.pdbx_description
1 polymer ?
#
loop_
_entity_poly.entity_id
_entity_poly.type
_entity_poly.pdbx_seq_one_letter_code
_entity_poly.pdbx_strand_id
1 'polypeptide(L)'
;MAVKAINSTINVAKHNNLKEQNQQKHQQTSFTGSFNPVVTLMDAIDKGGFAASFIAQDGIGMVAPRIYEGLNRNREKDENGKKIGPLNWEFARREGIREILSGPSAFLIPMGIMAIIKKTSGTANNVHVSHIEALGQNFADYAAKHPDQLKNSSEFKKGYYAQILENALENSTDETFNGEQLKDKAKSFAEKLVDSEEKRANKDKKNANKLQAEIVDEYMKLRKQYSAPSGNELAVSLKVSGKDKPLGTNIRQLVQSLTDYSGDALEKVNKHLEKHANGNIDEYIKKFNTHRAGTRVLSNLGMWSAVVGFYTLIPKLYNLGLKHDPGLKGLVEEGAEKTEDKVKEDKKAEAKDQTKDKNVAFTGGITSMAGKTALKDGGISKVLKIFEFNGASMSVPAMLTLLFGFCLPPRYINAKSDKERKEILVRDISSFTAILFGAKALSRGFSDVFANASGFALNIKPENHNKNFFNKLKNYFTAGSGVNVLNSEQIVSKYSNVQEYQNGINGFFNFLEENGGNVKKVLLNVDKTVKENAEEIMKNFNGQFIKDATIEDIHKAFEKAKGSEALEKIYTVFSTKDNKFVNRAKTMNSAFGFASTLILVPAFMMWLARYCENMTKKAIAKEKEQKVAATAVNTQPQTKTKEVSNQSQNTSTQTNSQNSVNTATTDASAITATKKLSMAGFLNK
;
A
#
# COMPACT_ATOMS: atom_id res chain seq x y z
N MET A 1 -20.52 -26.95 -11.11
CA MET A 1 -21.72 -26.21 -10.64
C MET A 1 -21.32 -24.77 -10.35
N ALA A 2 -22.19 -23.79 -10.58
CA ALA A 2 -21.89 -22.38 -10.33
C ALA A 2 -22.19 -22.00 -8.88
N VAL A 3 -21.20 -21.46 -8.16
CA VAL A 3 -21.38 -20.94 -6.80
C VAL A 3 -22.23 -19.67 -6.86
N LYS A 4 -23.35 -19.63 -6.12
CA LYS A 4 -24.15 -18.40 -5.97
C LYS A 4 -23.30 -17.31 -5.32
N ALA A 5 -23.26 -16.14 -5.95
CA ALA A 5 -22.65 -14.97 -5.34
C ALA A 5 -23.61 -14.37 -4.28
N ILE A 6 -23.06 -14.03 -3.11
CA ILE A 6 -23.71 -13.21 -2.08
C ILE A 6 -23.30 -11.74 -2.32
N ASN A 7 -24.13 -10.77 -1.90
CA ASN A 7 -24.02 -9.36 -2.27
C ASN A 7 -23.27 -8.47 -1.26
N SER A 8 -22.28 -7.70 -1.73
CA SER A 8 -21.63 -6.60 -0.98
C SER A 8 -22.48 -5.32 -0.96
N THR A 9 -23.41 -5.19 -1.91
CA THR A 9 -24.40 -4.12 -1.88
C THR A 9 -25.47 -4.47 -0.85
N ILE A 10 -25.34 -3.84 0.33
CA ILE A 10 -26.24 -3.87 1.48
C ILE A 10 -27.69 -4.15 1.07
N ASN A 11 -28.16 -5.36 1.36
CA ASN A 11 -29.55 -5.82 1.31
C ASN A 11 -29.59 -7.19 2.01
N VAL A 12 -29.85 -7.19 3.31
CA VAL A 12 -29.91 -8.40 4.13
C VAL A 12 -31.29 -9.04 4.01
N ALA A 13 -31.35 -10.36 3.79
CA ALA A 13 -32.60 -11.10 3.79
C ALA A 13 -32.99 -11.48 5.23
N LYS A 14 -34.22 -11.13 5.63
CA LYS A 14 -34.75 -11.42 6.99
C LYS A 14 -34.80 -12.92 7.27
N HIS A 15 -34.34 -13.32 8.45
CA HIS A 15 -34.92 -14.44 9.21
C HIS A 15 -34.76 -14.20 10.71
N ASN A 16 -35.85 -14.28 11.47
CA ASN A 16 -35.85 -14.11 12.92
C ASN A 16 -35.58 -15.46 13.61
N ASN A 17 -34.79 -15.47 14.70
CA ASN A 17 -35.20 -15.99 16.02
C ASN A 17 -34.03 -16.09 17.03
N LEU A 18 -34.30 -15.69 18.29
CA LEU A 18 -33.81 -16.25 19.56
C LEU A 18 -32.27 -16.37 19.81
N LYS A 19 -31.72 -16.10 21.01
CA LYS A 19 -32.18 -15.34 22.20
C LYS A 19 -30.95 -15.01 23.07
N GLU A 20 -31.12 -14.31 24.19
CA GLU A 20 -30.04 -13.94 25.10
C GLU A 20 -29.35 -15.16 25.76
N GLN A 21 -28.03 -15.10 25.97
CA GLN A 21 -27.41 -15.77 27.11
C GLN A 21 -26.08 -15.14 27.57
N ASN A 22 -26.07 -14.75 28.86
CA ASN A 22 -24.97 -14.62 29.80
C ASN A 22 -23.70 -13.80 29.45
N GLN A 23 -23.54 -12.71 30.20
CA GLN A 23 -22.28 -12.02 30.41
C GLN A 23 -21.25 -12.94 31.10
N GLN A 24 -20.13 -13.23 30.43
CA GLN A 24 -18.92 -13.73 31.10
C GLN A 24 -17.90 -12.58 31.29
N LYS A 25 -17.15 -12.64 32.41
CA LYS A 25 -16.28 -11.55 32.85
C LYS A 25 -15.17 -11.28 31.83
N HIS A 26 -15.08 -10.04 31.35
CA HIS A 26 -14.11 -9.65 30.35
C HIS A 26 -12.68 -9.66 30.92
N GLN A 27 -11.79 -10.45 30.32
CA GLN A 27 -10.35 -10.21 30.36
C GLN A 27 -9.90 -9.77 28.97
N GLN A 28 -9.12 -8.68 28.89
CA GLN A 28 -8.38 -8.32 27.68
C GLN A 28 -7.22 -9.31 27.50
N THR A 29 -7.47 -10.42 26.81
CA THR A 29 -6.45 -11.42 26.47
C THR A 29 -5.54 -10.89 25.37
N SER A 30 -4.45 -10.23 25.75
CA SER A 30 -3.33 -10.00 24.82
C SER A 30 -2.71 -11.35 24.44
N PHE A 31 -2.94 -11.78 23.19
CA PHE A 31 -2.38 -13.02 22.61
C PHE A 31 -0.88 -12.85 22.36
N THR A 32 -0.10 -12.90 23.44
CA THR A 32 1.37 -12.90 23.45
C THR A 32 1.86 -14.33 23.24
N GLY A 33 1.88 -14.77 21.97
CA GLY A 33 2.61 -15.97 21.58
C GLY A 33 4.12 -15.85 21.89
N SER A 34 4.83 -16.97 21.78
CA SER A 34 6.28 -17.01 21.98
C SER A 34 7.03 -16.00 21.09
N PHE A 35 8.18 -15.50 21.57
CA PHE A 35 8.93 -14.46 20.87
C PHE A 35 9.43 -14.93 19.50
N ASN A 36 8.69 -14.56 18.46
CA ASN A 36 9.05 -14.80 17.08
C ASN A 36 9.49 -13.45 16.45
N PRO A 37 10.79 -13.22 16.24
CA PRO A 37 11.28 -11.93 15.74
C PRO A 37 10.78 -11.58 14.34
N VAL A 38 10.41 -12.59 13.53
CA VAL A 38 9.78 -12.40 12.22
C VAL A 38 8.39 -11.76 12.38
N VAL A 39 7.59 -12.26 13.33
CA VAL A 39 6.29 -11.68 13.66
C VAL A 39 6.46 -10.31 14.30
N THR A 40 7.41 -10.12 15.22
CA THR A 40 7.67 -8.81 15.85
C THR A 40 8.03 -7.73 14.83
N LEU A 41 8.88 -8.04 13.84
CA LEU A 41 9.23 -7.10 12.78
C LEU A 41 8.04 -6.75 11.87
N MET A 42 7.22 -7.74 11.50
CA MET A 42 6.06 -7.52 10.64
C MET A 42 4.93 -6.79 11.37
N ASP A 43 4.66 -7.12 12.63
CA ASP A 43 3.73 -6.37 13.50
C ASP A 43 4.13 -4.88 13.60
N ALA A 44 5.43 -4.57 13.67
CA ALA A 44 5.92 -3.20 13.69
C ALA A 44 5.73 -2.47 12.34
N ILE A 45 5.95 -3.18 11.23
CA ILE A 45 5.71 -2.67 9.87
C ILE A 45 4.21 -2.41 9.64
N ASP A 46 3.34 -3.36 9.97
CA ASP A 46 1.88 -3.24 9.83
C ASP A 46 1.32 -2.07 10.66
N LYS A 47 1.79 -1.91 11.91
CA LYS A 47 1.41 -0.80 12.80
C LYS A 47 1.88 0.57 12.28
N GLY A 48 2.98 0.61 11.53
CA GLY A 48 3.45 1.81 10.82
C GLY A 48 2.81 2.01 9.44
N GLY A 49 1.95 1.10 8.99
CA GLY A 49 1.16 1.19 7.77
C GLY A 49 1.98 1.33 6.48
N PHE A 50 1.40 1.97 5.46
CA PHE A 50 2.02 2.10 4.14
C PHE A 50 3.40 2.78 4.18
N ALA A 51 3.60 3.77 5.05
CA ALA A 51 4.88 4.47 5.18
C ALA A 51 5.99 3.54 5.73
N ALA A 52 5.74 2.80 6.81
CA ALA A 52 6.73 1.87 7.35
C ALA A 52 6.97 0.67 6.43
N SER A 53 5.91 0.16 5.79
CA SER A 53 6.01 -0.90 4.77
C SER A 53 6.89 -0.47 3.59
N PHE A 54 6.67 0.75 3.06
CA PHE A 54 7.51 1.29 1.99
C PHE A 54 8.96 1.50 2.46
N ILE A 55 9.19 2.10 3.63
CA ILE A 55 10.55 2.37 4.13
C ILE A 55 11.31 1.08 4.43
N ALA A 56 10.66 0.03 4.94
CA ALA A 56 11.29 -1.29 5.14
C ALA A 56 11.62 -1.97 3.80
N GLN A 57 10.71 -1.90 2.83
CA GLN A 57 10.92 -2.41 1.48
C GLN A 57 12.02 -1.65 0.73
N ASP A 58 12.08 -0.33 0.84
CA ASP A 58 13.12 0.48 0.20
C ASP A 58 14.47 0.28 0.90
N GLY A 59 14.54 0.48 2.21
CA GLY A 59 15.78 0.39 2.99
C GLY A 59 16.45 -1.00 2.94
N ILE A 60 15.70 -2.07 3.20
CA ILE A 60 16.28 -3.42 3.29
C ILE A 60 16.09 -4.20 1.98
N GLY A 61 14.96 -3.99 1.29
CA GLY A 61 14.67 -4.64 0.00
C GLY A 61 15.43 -4.06 -1.19
N MET A 62 15.73 -2.75 -1.20
CA MET A 62 16.30 -2.04 -2.36
C MET A 62 17.72 -1.52 -2.12
N VAL A 63 17.92 -0.71 -1.07
CA VAL A 63 19.16 0.05 -0.84
C VAL A 63 20.33 -0.90 -0.60
N ALA A 64 20.27 -1.75 0.43
CA ALA A 64 21.40 -2.61 0.80
C ALA A 64 21.80 -3.60 -0.33
N PRO A 65 20.87 -4.29 -1.02
CA PRO A 65 21.22 -5.16 -2.16
C PRO A 65 21.88 -4.43 -3.33
N ARG A 66 21.46 -3.18 -3.62
CA ARG A 66 22.08 -2.36 -4.68
C ARG A 66 23.43 -1.79 -4.28
N ILE A 67 23.64 -1.40 -3.02
CA ILE A 67 24.97 -1.04 -2.51
C ILE A 67 25.90 -2.26 -2.60
N TYR A 68 25.43 -3.45 -2.22
CA TYR A 68 26.21 -4.68 -2.27
C TYR A 68 26.67 -5.07 -3.69
N GLU A 69 25.76 -5.13 -4.68
CA GLU A 69 26.18 -5.36 -6.07
C GLU A 69 26.93 -4.17 -6.66
N GLY A 70 26.66 -2.94 -6.18
CA GLY A 70 27.40 -1.74 -6.57
C GLY A 70 28.87 -1.77 -6.19
N LEU A 71 29.19 -2.15 -4.95
CA LEU A 71 30.56 -2.43 -4.48
C LEU A 71 31.23 -3.52 -5.32
N ASN A 72 30.43 -4.47 -5.79
CA ASN A 72 30.87 -5.65 -6.52
C ASN A 72 30.78 -5.49 -8.05
N ARG A 73 30.46 -4.31 -8.58
CA ARG A 73 30.26 -4.07 -10.02
C ARG A 73 31.59 -4.04 -10.76
N ASN A 74 31.63 -4.65 -11.94
CA ASN A 74 32.78 -4.74 -12.84
C ASN A 74 34.02 -5.47 -12.27
N ARG A 75 33.96 -5.97 -11.03
CA ARG A 75 35.02 -6.80 -10.44
C ARG A 75 35.26 -8.06 -11.26
N GLU A 76 36.53 -8.39 -11.44
CA GLU A 76 37.01 -9.63 -12.04
C GLU A 76 36.54 -10.84 -11.23
N LYS A 77 36.64 -12.03 -11.83
CA LYS A 77 36.36 -13.30 -11.16
C LYS A 77 37.58 -14.20 -11.23
N ASP A 78 37.85 -14.91 -10.13
CA ASP A 78 38.75 -16.06 -10.16
C ASP A 78 38.11 -17.26 -10.89
N GLU A 79 38.88 -18.32 -11.06
CA GLU A 79 38.49 -19.58 -11.72
C GLU A 79 37.30 -20.26 -11.03
N ASN A 80 37.09 -19.99 -9.73
CA ASN A 80 35.97 -20.47 -8.93
C ASN A 80 34.74 -19.53 -9.02
N GLY A 81 34.81 -18.48 -9.84
CA GLY A 81 33.74 -17.53 -10.10
C GLY A 81 33.55 -16.45 -9.01
N LYS A 82 34.41 -16.41 -7.99
CA LYS A 82 34.36 -15.47 -6.86
C LYS A 82 34.96 -14.13 -7.29
N LYS A 83 34.31 -13.03 -6.88
CA LYS A 83 34.71 -11.66 -7.28
C LYS A 83 36.02 -11.22 -6.58
N ILE A 84 37.05 -10.93 -7.37
CA ILE A 84 38.40 -10.48 -6.94
C ILE A 84 38.65 -9.01 -7.34
N GLY A 85 39.84 -8.47 -7.06
CA GLY A 85 40.16 -7.05 -7.29
C GLY A 85 39.45 -6.06 -6.36
N PRO A 86 39.70 -4.74 -6.49
CA PRO A 86 39.18 -3.71 -5.59
C PRO A 86 37.65 -3.51 -5.68
N LEU A 87 37.05 -2.90 -4.65
CA LEU A 87 35.61 -2.59 -4.61
C LEU A 87 35.30 -1.27 -5.34
N ASN A 88 34.18 -1.22 -6.06
CA ASN A 88 33.68 -0.01 -6.72
C ASN A 88 32.90 0.89 -5.74
N TRP A 89 33.64 1.49 -4.81
CA TRP A 89 33.11 2.41 -3.79
C TRP A 89 32.39 3.64 -4.37
N GLU A 90 32.79 4.11 -5.56
CA GLU A 90 32.18 5.28 -6.20
C GLU A 90 30.78 4.97 -6.73
N PHE A 91 30.59 3.81 -7.38
CA PHE A 91 29.27 3.35 -7.78
C PHE A 91 28.40 3.03 -6.56
N ALA A 92 28.96 2.36 -5.55
CA ALA A 92 28.24 2.06 -4.30
C ALA A 92 27.78 3.33 -3.55
N ARG A 93 28.64 4.35 -3.46
CA ARG A 93 28.29 5.67 -2.92
C ARG A 93 27.20 6.35 -3.75
N ARG A 94 27.28 6.30 -5.08
CA ARG A 94 26.25 6.85 -5.98
C ARG A 94 24.89 6.19 -5.71
N GLU A 95 24.82 4.86 -5.71
CA GLU A 95 23.55 4.14 -5.46
C GLU A 95 23.04 4.34 -4.02
N GLY A 96 23.94 4.31 -3.02
CA GLY A 96 23.56 4.51 -1.62
C GLY A 96 22.93 5.89 -1.38
N ILE A 97 23.58 6.97 -1.82
CA ILE A 97 23.03 8.33 -1.71
C ILE A 97 21.74 8.46 -2.54
N ARG A 98 21.70 7.87 -3.75
CA ARG A 98 20.53 7.92 -4.65
C ARG A 98 19.28 7.36 -3.99
N GLU A 99 19.38 6.21 -3.32
CA GLU A 99 18.21 5.50 -2.80
C GLU A 99 17.87 5.90 -1.34
N ILE A 100 18.86 6.06 -0.46
CA ILE A 100 18.65 6.52 0.94
C ILE A 100 17.94 7.88 0.98
N LEU A 101 18.18 8.75 0.00
CA LEU A 101 17.49 10.03 -0.09
C LEU A 101 16.11 9.95 -0.75
N SER A 102 15.83 8.98 -1.64
CA SER A 102 14.53 8.92 -2.32
C SER A 102 13.40 8.39 -1.43
N GLY A 103 13.40 7.10 -1.07
CA GLY A 103 12.24 6.47 -0.42
C GLY A 103 11.88 7.11 0.92
N PRO A 104 12.84 7.30 1.86
CA PRO A 104 12.56 7.93 3.14
C PRO A 104 12.06 9.39 3.04
N SER A 105 12.60 10.21 2.12
CA SER A 105 12.20 11.62 2.04
C SER A 105 10.75 11.82 1.61
N ALA A 106 10.19 10.90 0.81
CA ALA A 106 8.79 10.90 0.41
C ALA A 106 7.79 10.74 1.57
N PHE A 107 8.24 10.37 2.76
CA PHE A 107 7.44 10.32 3.98
C PHE A 107 7.94 11.29 5.07
N LEU A 108 9.26 11.46 5.22
CA LEU A 108 9.84 12.34 6.23
C LEU A 108 9.60 13.83 5.95
N ILE A 109 9.65 14.27 4.69
CA ILE A 109 9.36 15.67 4.32
C ILE A 109 7.89 16.00 4.59
N PRO A 110 6.89 15.20 4.12
CA PRO A 110 5.50 15.37 4.52
C PRO A 110 5.27 15.30 6.03
N MET A 111 5.97 14.42 6.76
CA MET A 111 5.83 14.31 8.21
C MET A 111 6.30 15.57 8.93
N GLY A 112 7.46 16.13 8.56
CA GLY A 112 7.96 17.39 9.12
C GLY A 112 7.04 18.58 8.80
N ILE A 113 6.60 18.69 7.54
CA ILE A 113 5.66 19.74 7.10
C ILE A 113 4.31 19.61 7.83
N MET A 114 3.74 18.40 7.93
CA MET A 114 2.49 18.16 8.65
C MET A 114 2.63 18.46 10.14
N ALA A 115 3.76 18.14 10.78
CA ALA A 115 4.00 18.50 12.18
C ALA A 115 4.01 20.03 12.40
N ILE A 116 4.61 20.80 11.48
CA ILE A 116 4.56 22.26 11.48
C ILE A 116 3.13 22.75 11.28
N ILE A 117 2.42 22.24 10.27
CA ILE A 117 1.05 22.67 9.93
C ILE A 117 0.05 22.34 11.05
N LYS A 118 0.16 21.18 11.72
CA LYS A 118 -0.66 20.87 12.90
C LYS A 118 -0.38 21.83 14.06
N LYS A 119 0.85 22.31 14.23
CA LYS A 119 1.24 23.29 15.26
C LYS A 119 0.78 24.72 14.93
N THR A 120 0.81 25.15 13.67
CA THR A 120 0.56 26.56 13.27
C THR A 120 -0.86 26.81 12.75
N SER A 121 -1.44 25.86 12.02
CA SER A 121 -2.77 25.97 11.42
C SER A 121 -3.84 25.21 12.20
N GLY A 122 -3.47 24.19 12.98
CA GLY A 122 -4.39 23.37 13.80
C GLY A 122 -4.49 21.92 13.35
N THR A 123 -5.02 21.05 14.21
CA THR A 123 -5.01 19.59 14.00
C THR A 123 -5.91 19.12 12.87
N ALA A 124 -6.96 19.86 12.50
CA ALA A 124 -7.90 19.47 11.45
C ALA A 124 -7.24 19.37 10.06
N ASN A 125 -6.06 19.98 9.87
CA ASN A 125 -5.25 19.83 8.66
C ASN A 125 -4.71 18.41 8.44
N ASN A 126 -4.79 17.53 9.45
CA ASN A 126 -4.46 16.10 9.36
C ASN A 126 -5.66 15.24 8.91
N VAL A 127 -6.86 15.82 8.86
CA VAL A 127 -8.12 15.12 8.58
C VAL A 127 -8.39 15.12 7.08
N HIS A 128 -8.78 13.96 6.54
CA HIS A 128 -9.16 13.77 5.14
C HIS A 128 -10.39 14.64 4.78
N VAL A 129 -10.44 15.31 3.61
CA VAL A 129 -11.52 16.29 3.32
C VAL A 129 -12.93 15.71 3.43
N SER A 130 -13.17 14.47 3.01
CA SER A 130 -14.50 13.84 3.18
C SER A 130 -14.86 13.56 4.64
N HIS A 131 -13.88 13.43 5.54
CA HIS A 131 -14.11 13.37 6.98
C HIS A 131 -14.38 14.77 7.53
N ILE A 132 -13.67 15.84 7.09
CA ILE A 132 -13.96 17.24 7.49
C ILE A 132 -15.43 17.58 7.21
N GLU A 133 -15.93 17.19 6.04
CA GLU A 133 -17.31 17.40 5.61
C GLU A 133 -18.32 16.62 6.45
N ALA A 134 -18.13 15.29 6.59
CA ALA A 134 -19.05 14.42 7.32
C ALA A 134 -19.08 14.68 8.83
N LEU A 135 -17.92 14.84 9.46
CA LEU A 135 -17.78 15.19 10.87
C LEU A 135 -18.34 16.60 11.14
N GLY A 136 -18.08 17.54 10.22
CA GLY A 136 -18.48 18.92 10.41
C GLY A 136 -19.97 19.18 10.31
N GLN A 137 -20.73 18.49 9.46
CA GLN A 137 -22.19 18.62 9.50
C GLN A 137 -22.76 18.09 10.83
N ASN A 138 -22.33 16.89 11.24
CA ASN A 138 -22.73 16.31 12.53
C ASN A 138 -22.33 17.20 13.73
N PHE A 139 -21.20 17.91 13.67
CA PHE A 139 -20.78 18.85 14.71
C PHE A 139 -21.75 20.03 14.82
N ALA A 140 -22.16 20.63 13.68
CA ALA A 140 -23.17 21.68 13.67
C ALA A 140 -24.52 21.17 14.18
N ASP A 141 -24.95 20.00 13.73
CA ASP A 141 -26.22 19.36 14.13
C ASP A 141 -26.26 19.02 15.63
N TYR A 142 -25.12 18.71 16.24
CA TYR A 142 -24.98 18.46 17.68
C TYR A 142 -24.92 19.77 18.48
N ALA A 143 -24.08 20.72 18.04
CA ALA A 143 -23.92 22.02 18.70
C ALA A 143 -25.20 22.88 18.69
N ALA A 144 -26.05 22.74 17.67
CA ALA A 144 -27.35 23.39 17.64
C ALA A 144 -28.36 22.82 18.66
N LYS A 145 -28.16 21.59 19.15
CA LYS A 145 -29.01 20.92 20.15
C LYS A 145 -28.46 21.04 21.57
N HIS A 146 -27.14 21.17 21.71
CA HIS A 146 -26.42 21.22 22.99
C HIS A 146 -25.49 22.46 23.06
N PRO A 147 -26.04 23.69 22.95
CA PRO A 147 -25.25 24.93 22.91
C PRO A 147 -24.63 25.29 24.27
N ASP A 148 -25.23 24.81 25.36
CA ASP A 148 -24.75 24.87 26.74
C ASP A 148 -23.45 24.09 26.92
N GLN A 149 -23.39 22.87 26.37
CA GLN A 149 -22.24 21.98 26.48
C GLN A 149 -20.99 22.49 25.77
N LEU A 150 -21.10 23.43 24.82
CA LEU A 150 -19.94 23.99 24.09
C LEU A 150 -18.85 24.54 25.03
N LYS A 151 -19.24 25.03 26.22
CA LYS A 151 -18.29 25.49 27.25
C LYS A 151 -17.59 24.35 27.99
N ASN A 152 -18.17 23.16 28.04
CA ASN A 152 -17.60 21.95 28.65
C ASN A 152 -17.05 20.98 27.59
N SER A 153 -15.78 21.15 27.24
CA SER A 153 -15.11 20.39 26.16
C SER A 153 -15.11 18.87 26.35
N SER A 154 -15.08 18.35 27.58
CA SER A 154 -15.11 16.90 27.83
C SER A 154 -16.51 16.34 27.59
N GLU A 155 -17.54 17.02 28.10
CA GLU A 155 -18.95 16.63 27.94
C GLU A 155 -19.43 16.75 26.49
N PHE A 156 -19.20 17.88 25.84
CA PHE A 156 -19.55 18.09 24.42
C PHE A 156 -18.94 17.01 23.53
N LYS A 157 -17.66 16.68 23.73
CA LYS A 157 -17.00 15.62 22.97
C LYS A 157 -17.58 14.24 23.26
N LYS A 158 -17.89 13.91 24.52
CA LYS A 158 -18.53 12.63 24.88
C LYS A 158 -19.86 12.45 24.14
N GLY A 159 -20.71 13.46 24.11
CA GLY A 159 -21.97 13.43 23.36
C GLY A 159 -21.81 13.42 21.83
N TYR A 160 -21.01 14.33 21.28
CA TYR A 160 -20.75 14.42 19.83
C TYR A 160 -20.10 13.14 19.27
N TYR A 161 -19.13 12.56 20.00
CA TYR A 161 -18.51 11.29 19.62
C TYR A 161 -19.50 10.13 19.69
N ALA A 162 -20.39 10.10 20.70
CA ALA A 162 -21.42 9.07 20.78
C ALA A 162 -22.33 9.09 19.54
N GLN A 163 -22.78 10.27 19.07
CA GLN A 163 -23.57 10.39 17.82
C GLN A 163 -22.82 9.83 16.60
N ILE A 164 -21.53 10.15 16.44
CA ILE A 164 -20.74 9.65 15.30
C ILE A 164 -20.51 8.13 15.41
N LEU A 165 -20.26 7.62 16.62
CA LEU A 165 -19.98 6.21 16.86
C LEU A 165 -21.26 5.35 16.80
N GLU A 166 -22.42 5.92 17.14
CA GLU A 166 -23.74 5.33 16.92
C GLU A 166 -24.00 5.15 15.42
N ASN A 167 -23.86 6.22 14.61
CA ASN A 167 -23.93 6.16 13.14
C ASN A 167 -22.92 5.14 12.56
N ALA A 168 -21.67 5.17 13.04
CA ALA A 168 -20.62 4.24 12.60
C ALA A 168 -20.96 2.78 12.91
N LEU A 169 -21.54 2.48 14.08
CA LEU A 169 -21.96 1.13 14.44
C LEU A 169 -23.19 0.71 13.63
N GLU A 170 -24.27 1.50 13.63
CA GLU A 170 -25.53 1.25 12.91
C GLU A 170 -25.28 0.89 11.43
N ASN A 171 -24.39 1.64 10.77
CA ASN A 171 -24.12 1.47 9.34
C ASN A 171 -22.98 0.48 9.04
N SER A 172 -22.38 -0.14 10.07
CA SER A 172 -21.30 -1.13 9.94
C SER A 172 -21.56 -2.48 10.62
N THR A 173 -22.62 -2.65 11.41
CA THR A 173 -23.11 -3.96 11.86
C THR A 173 -24.32 -4.41 11.05
N ASP A 174 -24.80 -5.63 11.28
CA ASP A 174 -26.13 -6.05 10.84
C ASP A 174 -27.23 -5.51 11.79
N GLU A 175 -28.49 -5.66 11.36
CA GLU A 175 -29.68 -5.14 12.02
C GLU A 175 -29.92 -5.73 13.43
N THR A 176 -29.20 -6.79 13.84
CA THR A 176 -29.37 -7.40 15.17
C THR A 176 -28.62 -6.66 16.28
N PHE A 177 -27.60 -5.86 15.93
CA PHE A 177 -26.96 -4.93 16.86
C PHE A 177 -27.62 -3.56 16.74
N ASN A 178 -28.58 -3.28 17.61
CA ASN A 178 -29.40 -2.06 17.55
C ASN A 178 -29.76 -1.54 18.96
N GLY A 179 -30.60 -0.50 19.01
CA GLY A 179 -31.25 -0.04 20.24
C GLY A 179 -30.29 0.45 21.32
N GLU A 180 -30.59 0.08 22.58
CA GLU A 180 -29.84 0.51 23.76
C GLU A 180 -28.42 -0.05 23.79
N GLN A 181 -28.23 -1.34 23.44
CA GLN A 181 -26.91 -1.99 23.40
C GLN A 181 -25.93 -1.27 22.45
N LEU A 182 -26.43 -0.78 21.31
CA LEU A 182 -25.65 0.00 20.36
C LEU A 182 -25.26 1.37 20.94
N LYS A 183 -26.22 2.07 21.56
CA LYS A 183 -26.02 3.40 22.16
C LYS A 183 -25.05 3.38 23.33
N ASP A 184 -25.18 2.44 24.24
CA ASP A 184 -24.25 2.26 25.36
C ASP A 184 -22.83 1.95 24.89
N LYS A 185 -22.69 1.16 23.81
CA LYS A 185 -21.39 0.86 23.23
C LYS A 185 -20.77 2.07 22.53
N ALA A 186 -21.57 2.85 21.79
CA ALA A 186 -21.15 4.11 21.19
C ALA A 186 -20.68 5.13 22.26
N LYS A 187 -21.46 5.26 23.35
CA LYS A 187 -21.13 6.10 24.51
C LYS A 187 -19.85 5.63 25.21
N SER A 188 -19.69 4.33 25.47
CA SER A 188 -18.48 3.78 26.09
C SER A 188 -17.22 4.00 25.24
N PHE A 189 -17.34 3.94 23.90
CA PHE A 189 -16.25 4.31 22.98
C PHE A 189 -15.95 5.81 22.99
N ALA A 190 -16.98 6.66 23.06
CA ALA A 190 -16.83 8.12 23.17
C ALA A 190 -16.11 8.54 24.46
N GLU A 191 -16.50 7.95 25.60
CA GLU A 191 -15.86 8.16 26.90
C GLU A 191 -14.38 7.78 26.87
N LYS A 192 -14.06 6.54 26.45
CA LYS A 192 -12.67 6.06 26.28
C LYS A 192 -11.84 6.95 25.35
N LEU A 193 -12.47 7.56 24.33
CA LEU A 193 -11.78 8.43 23.38
C LEU A 193 -11.44 9.79 23.98
N VAL A 194 -12.35 10.39 24.76
CA VAL A 194 -12.07 11.64 25.47
C VAL A 194 -11.04 11.43 26.58
N ASP A 195 -11.15 10.35 27.35
CA ASP A 195 -10.16 9.97 28.36
C ASP A 195 -8.76 9.75 27.73
N SER A 196 -8.71 9.23 26.48
CA SER A 196 -7.48 9.15 25.70
C SER A 196 -6.92 10.52 25.29
N GLU A 197 -7.76 11.51 24.99
CA GLU A 197 -7.30 12.86 24.69
C GLU A 197 -6.75 13.56 25.93
N GLU A 198 -7.45 13.45 27.06
CA GLU A 198 -7.04 14.02 28.34
C GLU A 198 -5.70 13.43 28.79
N LYS A 199 -5.51 12.10 28.68
CA LYS A 199 -4.21 11.44 28.89
C LYS A 199 -3.13 11.93 27.93
N ARG A 200 -3.45 12.12 26.64
CA ARG A 200 -2.50 12.58 25.62
C ARG A 200 -2.07 14.04 25.85
N ALA A 201 -2.97 14.90 26.34
CA ALA A 201 -2.66 16.25 26.79
C ALA A 201 -1.75 16.24 28.03
N ASN A 202 -2.05 15.39 29.00
CA ASN A 202 -1.24 15.13 30.21
C ASN A 202 0.06 14.32 29.93
N LYS A 203 0.51 14.24 28.67
CA LYS A 203 1.73 13.57 28.19
C LYS A 203 1.78 12.04 28.41
N ASP A 204 0.74 11.43 28.96
CA ASP A 204 0.55 9.96 29.10
C ASP A 204 0.19 9.32 27.75
N LYS A 205 1.14 9.39 26.81
CA LYS A 205 1.01 8.80 25.47
C LYS A 205 0.82 7.29 25.50
N LYS A 206 1.36 6.61 26.52
CA LYS A 206 1.29 5.14 26.65
C LYS A 206 -0.15 4.69 26.89
N ASN A 207 -0.82 5.22 27.91
CA ASN A 207 -2.18 4.77 28.21
C ASN A 207 -3.22 5.42 27.28
N ALA A 208 -2.98 6.62 26.75
CA ALA A 208 -3.79 7.16 25.66
C ALA A 208 -3.81 6.22 24.44
N ASN A 209 -2.64 5.74 24.00
CA ASN A 209 -2.55 4.80 22.90
C ASN A 209 -3.12 3.41 23.26
N LYS A 210 -3.12 3.00 24.55
CA LYS A 210 -3.81 1.79 25.01
C LYS A 210 -5.33 1.91 24.82
N LEU A 211 -5.95 2.99 25.31
CA LEU A 211 -7.38 3.24 25.16
C LEU A 211 -7.83 3.28 23.69
N GLN A 212 -7.02 3.87 22.80
CA GLN A 212 -7.32 3.87 21.36
C GLN A 212 -7.19 2.48 20.72
N ALA A 213 -6.29 1.62 21.20
CA ALA A 213 -6.26 0.21 20.79
C ALA A 213 -7.49 -0.56 21.30
N GLU A 214 -7.89 -0.34 22.56
CA GLU A 214 -9.05 -1.00 23.18
C GLU A 214 -10.37 -0.69 22.45
N ILE A 215 -10.57 0.54 21.98
CA ILE A 215 -11.72 0.92 21.13
C ILE A 215 -11.69 0.13 19.81
N VAL A 216 -10.52 -0.02 19.20
CA VAL A 216 -10.35 -0.74 17.92
C VAL A 216 -10.56 -2.25 18.10
N ASP A 217 -10.03 -2.84 19.17
CA ASP A 217 -10.19 -4.26 19.49
C ASP A 217 -11.65 -4.61 19.83
N GLU A 218 -12.33 -3.79 20.63
CA GLU A 218 -13.77 -3.95 20.90
C GLU A 218 -14.63 -3.73 19.64
N TYR A 219 -14.29 -2.76 18.77
CA TYR A 219 -14.99 -2.56 17.50
C TYR A 219 -14.83 -3.77 16.56
N MET A 220 -13.62 -4.33 16.45
CA MET A 220 -13.39 -5.54 15.66
C MET A 220 -14.21 -6.73 16.19
N LYS A 221 -14.31 -6.89 17.52
CA LYS A 221 -15.15 -7.91 18.15
C LYS A 221 -16.63 -7.74 17.80
N LEU A 222 -17.17 -6.52 17.83
CA LEU A 222 -18.55 -6.26 17.40
C LEU A 222 -18.76 -6.62 15.92
N ARG A 223 -17.83 -6.24 15.04
CA ARG A 223 -17.85 -6.60 13.61
C ARG A 223 -17.72 -8.10 13.35
N LYS A 224 -17.17 -8.88 14.28
CA LYS A 224 -17.10 -10.35 14.21
C LYS A 224 -18.41 -11.01 14.69
N GLN A 225 -19.05 -10.43 15.70
CA GLN A 225 -20.33 -10.88 16.26
C GLN A 225 -21.53 -10.55 15.35
N TYR A 226 -21.52 -9.35 14.76
CA TYR A 226 -22.66 -8.72 14.11
C TYR A 226 -22.34 -8.26 12.67
N SER A 227 -21.66 -9.09 11.89
CA SER A 227 -21.49 -8.94 10.44
C SER A 227 -21.11 -10.27 9.79
N ALA A 228 -21.24 -10.34 8.46
CA ALA A 228 -20.83 -11.50 7.67
C ALA A 228 -19.39 -11.97 8.01
N PRO A 229 -19.11 -13.28 8.13
CA PRO A 229 -17.82 -13.79 8.61
C PRO A 229 -16.58 -13.33 7.82
N SER A 230 -16.69 -13.17 6.49
CA SER A 230 -15.63 -12.59 5.65
C SER A 230 -15.52 -11.05 5.68
N GLY A 231 -16.34 -10.38 6.48
CA GLY A 231 -16.28 -8.93 6.66
C GLY A 231 -14.93 -8.48 7.23
N ASN A 232 -14.40 -7.38 6.69
CA ASN A 232 -13.22 -6.70 7.24
C ASN A 232 -13.61 -5.97 8.53
N GLU A 233 -13.11 -6.43 9.67
CA GLU A 233 -13.48 -5.94 10.99
C GLU A 233 -12.96 -4.53 11.30
N LEU A 234 -11.94 -4.07 10.57
CA LEU A 234 -11.43 -2.69 10.69
C LEU A 234 -12.23 -1.68 9.85
N ALA A 235 -13.03 -2.15 8.89
CA ALA A 235 -13.82 -1.28 8.02
C ALA A 235 -14.98 -0.63 8.78
N VAL A 236 -15.21 0.65 8.50
CA VAL A 236 -16.32 1.46 9.00
C VAL A 236 -17.06 2.06 7.81
N SER A 237 -18.38 2.16 7.92
CA SER A 237 -19.29 2.83 7.01
C SER A 237 -20.01 3.92 7.80
N LEU A 238 -20.01 5.15 7.28
CA LEU A 238 -20.68 6.31 7.89
C LEU A 238 -21.75 6.85 6.96
N LYS A 239 -22.98 6.99 7.45
CA LYS A 239 -24.05 7.66 6.73
C LYS A 239 -23.84 9.17 6.79
N VAL A 240 -23.85 9.83 5.63
CA VAL A 240 -23.60 11.28 5.51
C VAL A 240 -24.82 11.93 4.86
N SER A 241 -25.41 12.91 5.55
CA SER A 241 -26.57 13.67 5.07
C SER A 241 -26.32 14.24 3.67
N GLY A 242 -27.27 14.04 2.75
CA GLY A 242 -27.16 14.49 1.36
C GLY A 242 -26.25 13.65 0.46
N LYS A 243 -25.88 12.42 0.84
CA LYS A 243 -25.07 11.51 0.00
C LYS A 243 -25.67 10.11 -0.11
N ASP A 244 -25.90 9.66 -1.35
CA ASP A 244 -26.47 8.33 -1.66
C ASP A 244 -25.57 7.15 -1.27
N LYS A 245 -24.29 7.41 -0.98
CA LYS A 245 -23.28 6.39 -0.67
C LYS A 245 -22.61 6.71 0.65
N PRO A 246 -22.52 5.76 1.59
CA PRO A 246 -21.85 5.97 2.86
C PRO A 246 -20.35 6.21 2.66
N LEU A 247 -19.79 6.99 3.57
CA LEU A 247 -18.36 7.24 3.67
C LEU A 247 -17.67 6.01 4.26
N GLY A 248 -17.17 5.13 3.37
CA GLY A 248 -16.31 4.01 3.75
C GLY A 248 -14.95 4.48 4.24
N THR A 249 -14.55 4.02 5.42
CA THR A 249 -13.28 4.33 6.09
C THR A 249 -12.83 3.16 6.97
N ASN A 250 -11.91 3.39 7.92
CA ASN A 250 -11.54 2.39 8.94
C ASN A 250 -11.57 3.01 10.35
N ILE A 251 -11.79 2.18 11.36
CA ILE A 251 -12.01 2.64 12.75
C ILE A 251 -10.83 3.47 13.30
N ARG A 252 -9.58 3.08 13.01
CA ARG A 252 -8.38 3.84 13.39
C ARG A 252 -8.38 5.25 12.80
N GLN A 253 -8.71 5.37 11.51
CA GLN A 253 -8.77 6.65 10.81
C GLN A 253 -9.97 7.49 11.24
N LEU A 254 -11.13 6.90 11.55
CA LEU A 254 -12.27 7.61 12.12
C LEU A 254 -11.94 8.18 13.51
N VAL A 255 -11.46 7.34 14.42
CA VAL A 255 -11.06 7.73 15.79
C VAL A 255 -10.02 8.85 15.76
N GLN A 256 -8.97 8.72 14.94
CA GLN A 256 -7.97 9.79 14.80
C GLN A 256 -8.57 11.07 14.20
N SER A 257 -9.45 10.96 13.20
CA SER A 257 -10.11 12.12 12.57
C SER A 257 -11.05 12.85 13.53
N LEU A 258 -11.77 12.14 14.39
CA LEU A 258 -12.62 12.71 15.43
C LEU A 258 -11.81 13.62 16.35
N THR A 259 -10.70 13.11 16.90
CA THR A 259 -9.83 13.88 17.80
C THR A 259 -9.14 15.06 17.12
N ASP A 260 -8.66 14.88 15.88
CA ASP A 260 -8.01 15.96 15.13
C ASP A 260 -8.98 17.04 14.66
N TYR A 261 -10.25 16.70 14.40
CA TYR A 261 -11.29 17.64 13.98
C TYR A 261 -11.91 18.39 15.16
N SER A 262 -12.34 17.67 16.21
CA SER A 262 -13.22 18.22 17.25
C SER A 262 -12.54 19.30 18.12
N GLY A 263 -11.28 19.09 18.51
CA GLY A 263 -10.52 20.05 19.32
C GLY A 263 -10.34 21.37 18.58
N ASP A 264 -9.98 21.27 17.30
CA ASP A 264 -9.84 22.39 16.37
C ASP A 264 -11.18 23.12 16.16
N ALA A 265 -12.27 22.39 15.88
CA ALA A 265 -13.60 22.95 15.62
C ALA A 265 -14.19 23.64 16.85
N LEU A 266 -14.13 23.00 18.03
CA LEU A 266 -14.66 23.54 19.28
C LEU A 266 -13.87 24.77 19.76
N GLU A 267 -12.53 24.76 19.65
CA GLU A 267 -11.71 25.94 19.95
C GLU A 267 -12.09 27.14 19.08
N LYS A 268 -12.42 26.91 17.81
CA LYS A 268 -12.83 28.00 16.90
C LYS A 268 -14.28 28.45 17.10
N VAL A 269 -15.22 27.55 17.40
CA VAL A 269 -16.61 27.90 17.73
C VAL A 269 -16.67 28.71 19.03
N ASN A 270 -15.98 28.29 20.09
CA ASN A 270 -15.98 29.04 21.35
C ASN A 270 -15.40 30.45 21.16
N LYS A 271 -14.29 30.59 20.42
CA LYS A 271 -13.70 31.89 20.04
C LYS A 271 -14.53 32.72 19.06
N HIS A 272 -15.55 32.13 18.43
CA HIS A 272 -16.55 32.87 17.66
C HIS A 272 -17.67 33.38 18.58
N LEU A 273 -18.21 32.52 19.44
CA LEU A 273 -19.29 32.88 20.38
C LEU A 273 -18.83 33.90 21.44
N GLU A 274 -17.58 33.84 21.90
CA GLU A 274 -16.92 34.88 22.72
C GLU A 274 -16.97 36.29 22.08
N LYS A 275 -17.04 36.38 20.75
CA LYS A 275 -17.04 37.64 19.99
C LYS A 275 -18.41 37.99 19.39
N HIS A 276 -19.28 37.00 19.26
CA HIS A 276 -20.60 37.08 18.64
C HIS A 276 -21.55 36.19 19.42
N ALA A 277 -22.11 36.70 20.52
CA ALA A 277 -22.90 35.91 21.48
C ALA A 277 -24.08 35.14 20.86
N ASN A 278 -24.63 35.63 19.75
CA ASN A 278 -25.71 35.00 18.97
C ASN A 278 -25.24 34.60 17.55
N GLY A 279 -23.96 34.24 17.37
CA GLY A 279 -23.39 33.86 16.07
C GLY A 279 -23.97 32.56 15.52
N ASN A 280 -24.26 32.51 14.21
CA ASN A 280 -24.80 31.33 13.56
C ASN A 280 -23.73 30.21 13.47
N ILE A 281 -23.86 29.20 14.33
CA ILE A 281 -22.92 28.07 14.45
C ILE A 281 -22.87 27.24 13.16
N ASP A 282 -23.99 26.99 12.50
CA ASP A 282 -24.04 26.23 11.24
C ASP A 282 -23.30 26.98 10.12
N GLU A 283 -23.56 28.28 9.96
CA GLU A 283 -22.86 29.09 8.96
C GLU A 283 -21.36 29.21 9.29
N TYR A 284 -21.01 29.35 10.57
CA TYR A 284 -19.61 29.37 11.03
C TYR A 284 -18.91 28.04 10.75
N ILE A 285 -19.53 26.91 11.08
CA ILE A 285 -18.97 25.57 10.83
C ILE A 285 -18.86 25.30 9.33
N LYS A 286 -19.82 25.72 8.50
CA LYS A 286 -19.70 25.65 7.02
C LYS A 286 -18.54 26.48 6.49
N LYS A 287 -18.31 27.69 7.02
CA LYS A 287 -17.13 28.52 6.71
C LYS A 287 -15.82 27.86 7.18
N PHE A 288 -15.79 27.32 8.39
CA PHE A 288 -14.65 26.59 8.96
C PHE A 288 -14.31 25.34 8.14
N ASN A 289 -15.29 24.48 7.83
CA ASN A 289 -15.11 23.28 7.02
C ASN A 289 -14.62 23.62 5.62
N THR A 290 -15.15 24.68 4.99
CA THR A 290 -14.66 25.17 3.70
C THR A 290 -13.20 25.61 3.80
N HIS A 291 -12.84 26.37 4.83
CA HIS A 291 -11.45 26.79 5.06
C HIS A 291 -10.53 25.59 5.32
N ARG A 292 -10.95 24.61 6.15
CA ARG A 292 -10.17 23.40 6.47
C ARG A 292 -10.01 22.45 5.29
N ALA A 293 -11.03 22.29 4.44
CA ALA A 293 -10.92 21.59 3.17
C ALA A 293 -9.88 22.26 2.27
N GLY A 294 -9.90 23.60 2.20
CA GLY A 294 -8.92 24.41 1.47
C GLY A 294 -7.50 24.25 2.01
N THR A 295 -7.28 24.41 3.32
CA THR A 295 -5.95 24.24 3.93
C THR A 295 -5.46 22.80 3.83
N ARG A 296 -6.32 21.78 3.95
CA ARG A 296 -5.95 20.37 3.73
C ARG A 296 -5.43 20.14 2.31
N VAL A 297 -6.16 20.61 1.29
CA VAL A 297 -5.74 20.50 -0.12
C VAL A 297 -4.43 21.25 -0.38
N LEU A 298 -4.29 22.49 0.10
CA LEU A 298 -3.06 23.26 -0.05
C LEU A 298 -1.88 22.62 0.71
N SER A 299 -2.12 22.02 1.88
CA SER A 299 -1.11 21.27 2.65
C SER A 299 -0.65 20.03 1.89
N ASN A 300 -1.58 19.26 1.34
CA ASN A 300 -1.29 18.06 0.57
C ASN A 300 -0.48 18.36 -0.70
N LEU A 301 -0.91 19.36 -1.48
CA LEU A 301 -0.17 19.81 -2.65
C LEU A 301 1.20 20.40 -2.28
N GLY A 302 1.30 21.13 -1.16
CA GLY A 302 2.56 21.68 -0.65
C GLY A 302 3.55 20.60 -0.18
N MET A 303 3.09 19.61 0.57
CA MET A 303 3.89 18.45 0.98
C MET A 303 4.40 17.67 -0.24
N TRP A 304 3.53 17.38 -1.20
CA TRP A 304 3.92 16.69 -2.43
C TRP A 304 4.93 17.51 -3.26
N SER A 305 4.68 18.81 -3.43
CA SER A 305 5.57 19.71 -4.18
C SER A 305 6.94 19.90 -3.51
N ALA A 306 7.02 19.86 -2.17
CA ALA A 306 8.28 19.89 -1.44
C ALA A 306 9.12 18.63 -1.69
N VAL A 307 8.48 17.45 -1.73
CA VAL A 307 9.15 16.18 -2.09
C VAL A 307 9.59 16.19 -3.55
N VAL A 308 8.75 16.66 -4.48
CA VAL A 308 9.11 16.86 -5.89
C VAL A 308 10.33 17.79 -6.03
N GLY A 309 10.32 18.92 -5.33
CA GLY A 309 11.45 19.86 -5.30
C GLY A 309 12.73 19.19 -4.81
N PHE A 310 12.68 18.45 -3.69
CA PHE A 310 13.82 17.69 -3.18
C PHE A 310 14.30 16.61 -4.16
N TYR A 311 13.40 15.92 -4.85
CA TYR A 311 13.73 14.91 -5.86
C TYR A 311 14.52 15.50 -7.05
N THR A 312 14.34 16.78 -7.40
CA THR A 312 15.19 17.44 -8.42
C THR A 312 16.64 17.66 -7.94
N LEU A 313 16.88 17.66 -6.63
CA LEU A 313 18.21 17.85 -6.03
C LEU A 313 18.96 16.53 -5.84
N ILE A 314 18.26 15.41 -5.64
CA ILE A 314 18.87 14.07 -5.44
C ILE A 314 19.92 13.73 -6.53
N PRO A 315 19.68 13.98 -7.83
CA PRO A 315 20.71 13.76 -8.87
C PRO A 315 21.97 14.63 -8.76
N LYS A 316 21.88 15.81 -8.17
CA LYS A 316 23.05 16.66 -7.90
C LYS A 316 23.84 16.12 -6.70
N LEU A 317 23.14 15.59 -5.69
CA LEU A 317 23.73 15.03 -4.47
C LEU A 317 24.46 13.71 -4.73
N TYR A 318 23.86 12.74 -5.44
CA TYR A 318 24.55 11.46 -5.71
C TYR A 318 25.69 11.56 -6.72
N ASN A 319 25.65 12.57 -7.61
CA ASN A 319 26.74 12.85 -8.54
C ASN A 319 27.83 13.79 -7.95
N LEU A 320 27.72 14.23 -6.69
CA LEU A 320 28.64 15.21 -6.12
C LEU A 320 30.07 14.65 -6.00
N GLY A 321 30.97 15.24 -6.76
CA GLY A 321 32.38 14.82 -6.91
C GLY A 321 32.65 13.88 -8.10
N LEU A 322 31.62 13.29 -8.72
CA LEU A 322 31.80 12.35 -9.84
C LEU A 322 31.99 13.10 -11.16
N LYS A 323 33.17 12.96 -11.76
CA LYS A 323 33.50 13.54 -13.08
C LYS A 323 33.02 12.63 -14.22
N HIS A 324 33.35 11.33 -14.16
CA HIS A 324 32.99 10.27 -15.12
C HIS A 324 31.77 9.45 -14.64
N ASP A 325 31.34 8.43 -15.41
CA ASP A 325 30.36 7.43 -14.97
C ASP A 325 31.05 6.22 -14.26
N PRO A 326 30.99 6.07 -12.92
CA PRO A 326 31.63 4.94 -12.24
C PRO A 326 30.99 3.57 -12.56
N GLY A 327 29.90 3.55 -13.35
CA GLY A 327 29.34 2.32 -13.91
C GLY A 327 30.20 1.70 -15.02
N LEU A 328 31.12 2.49 -15.59
CA LEU A 328 32.04 2.11 -16.67
C LEU A 328 33.45 1.79 -16.18
N LYS A 329 33.75 2.00 -14.89
CA LYS A 329 35.07 1.75 -14.29
C LYS A 329 35.55 0.33 -14.57
N GLY A 330 36.76 0.20 -15.10
CA GLY A 330 37.34 -1.09 -15.53
C GLY A 330 36.84 -1.64 -16.87
N LEU A 331 35.99 -0.93 -17.61
CA LEU A 331 35.48 -1.37 -18.94
C LEU A 331 35.98 -0.50 -20.11
N VAL A 332 36.37 0.74 -19.82
CA VAL A 332 36.95 1.73 -20.75
C VAL A 332 38.13 2.44 -20.09
N GLU A 333 39.01 3.02 -20.89
CA GLU A 333 40.19 3.75 -20.42
C GLU A 333 39.80 5.08 -19.74
N GLU A 334 40.47 5.42 -18.63
CA GLU A 334 40.17 6.59 -17.82
C GLU A 334 40.59 7.90 -18.52
N GLY A 335 39.70 8.40 -19.37
CA GLY A 335 39.90 9.65 -20.14
C GLY A 335 39.05 9.76 -21.40
N ALA A 336 38.50 8.63 -21.89
CA ALA A 336 37.80 8.56 -23.18
C ALA A 336 36.42 9.26 -23.24
N GLU A 337 35.83 9.68 -22.12
CA GLU A 337 34.54 10.41 -22.08
C GLU A 337 34.74 11.94 -22.19
N LYS A 338 35.24 12.41 -23.33
CA LYS A 338 35.52 13.84 -23.60
C LYS A 338 35.04 14.34 -24.98
N THR A 339 33.80 14.07 -25.34
CA THR A 339 33.05 14.90 -26.32
C THR A 339 31.54 14.67 -26.20
N GLU A 340 30.83 15.63 -25.59
CA GLU A 340 29.49 16.07 -25.99
C GLU A 340 29.15 17.36 -25.21
N ASP A 341 29.65 18.49 -25.69
CA ASP A 341 29.41 19.79 -25.06
C ASP A 341 27.94 20.20 -25.22
N LYS A 342 27.18 20.11 -24.12
CA LYS A 342 25.87 20.75 -24.04
C LYS A 342 26.06 22.25 -23.85
N VAL A 343 25.65 22.99 -24.88
CA VAL A 343 25.57 24.45 -24.91
C VAL A 343 24.99 24.98 -23.60
N LYS A 344 25.70 25.90 -22.95
CA LYS A 344 25.24 26.57 -21.73
C LYS A 344 24.22 27.65 -22.11
N GLU A 345 22.96 27.47 -21.76
CA GLU A 345 22.07 28.61 -21.52
C GLU A 345 22.36 29.17 -20.11
N ASP A 346 23.13 30.25 -20.02
CA ASP A 346 23.28 31.01 -18.78
C ASP A 346 22.01 31.82 -18.48
N LYS A 347 21.10 31.24 -17.69
CA LYS A 347 19.98 31.98 -17.08
C LYS A 347 20.30 32.29 -15.62
N LYS A 348 20.97 33.43 -15.40
CA LYS A 348 21.10 34.05 -14.08
C LYS A 348 19.70 34.33 -13.50
N ALA A 349 19.35 33.66 -12.40
CA ALA A 349 18.24 34.08 -11.55
C ALA A 349 18.79 35.03 -10.48
N GLU A 350 18.29 36.27 -10.44
CA GLU A 350 18.66 37.22 -9.39
C GLU A 350 18.12 36.76 -8.02
N ALA A 351 19.01 36.50 -7.08
CA ALA A 351 18.64 36.25 -5.70
C ALA A 351 18.28 37.57 -5.01
N LYS A 352 17.01 37.99 -5.11
CA LYS A 352 16.48 39.07 -4.26
C LYS A 352 16.22 38.55 -2.86
N ASP A 353 17.16 38.85 -1.97
CA ASP A 353 16.98 38.70 -0.54
C ASP A 353 15.80 39.58 -0.05
N GLN A 354 14.89 38.97 0.71
CA GLN A 354 13.94 39.66 1.57
C GLN A 354 13.64 38.80 2.79
N THR A 355 14.49 38.93 3.80
CA THR A 355 14.19 38.58 5.19
C THR A 355 12.85 39.18 5.62
N LYS A 356 11.82 38.34 5.72
CA LYS A 356 10.52 38.68 6.32
C LYS A 356 10.00 37.49 7.11
N ASP A 357 9.54 37.77 8.33
CA ASP A 357 8.92 36.79 9.20
C ASP A 357 7.70 36.14 8.52
N LYS A 358 7.83 34.87 8.13
CA LYS A 358 6.76 34.09 7.51
C LYS A 358 6.13 33.17 8.53
N ASN A 359 5.35 33.78 9.42
CA ASN A 359 4.15 33.11 9.93
C ASN A 359 3.30 32.69 8.71
N VAL A 360 3.24 31.39 8.42
CA VAL A 360 2.50 30.85 7.27
C VAL A 360 1.01 30.80 7.61
N ALA A 361 0.41 31.97 7.78
CA ALA A 361 -1.03 32.15 7.93
C ALA A 361 -1.69 32.02 6.56
N PHE A 362 -2.51 30.98 6.39
CA PHE A 362 -3.29 30.75 5.17
C PHE A 362 -4.41 31.80 5.04
N THR A 363 -4.11 32.94 4.42
CA THR A 363 -5.08 34.03 4.24
C THR A 363 -6.26 33.60 3.35
N GLY A 364 -7.45 34.15 3.65
CA GLY A 364 -8.71 33.48 3.34
C GLY A 364 -9.10 33.36 1.85
N GLY A 365 -8.59 34.22 0.97
CA GLY A 365 -9.01 34.28 -0.44
C GLY A 365 -8.76 32.98 -1.21
N ILE A 366 -7.49 32.67 -1.48
CA ILE A 366 -7.07 31.46 -2.22
C ILE A 366 -7.54 30.20 -1.47
N THR A 367 -7.44 30.20 -0.14
CA THR A 367 -7.84 29.07 0.72
C THR A 367 -9.32 28.74 0.60
N SER A 368 -10.21 29.74 0.63
CA SER A 368 -11.65 29.52 0.48
C SER A 368 -12.05 29.14 -0.95
N MET A 369 -11.34 29.62 -1.98
CA MET A 369 -11.54 29.19 -3.36
C MET A 369 -11.11 27.73 -3.59
N ALA A 370 -9.97 27.32 -3.03
CA ALA A 370 -9.52 25.92 -3.04
C ALA A 370 -10.51 25.02 -2.27
N GLY A 371 -10.98 25.47 -1.11
CA GLY A 371 -12.00 24.77 -0.31
C GLY A 371 -13.33 24.61 -1.05
N LYS A 372 -13.86 25.69 -1.63
CA LYS A 372 -15.08 25.64 -2.47
C LYS A 372 -14.92 24.69 -3.66
N THR A 373 -13.76 24.69 -4.32
CA THR A 373 -13.46 23.76 -5.44
C THR A 373 -13.30 22.31 -4.97
N ALA A 374 -12.83 22.09 -3.73
CA ALA A 374 -12.69 20.75 -3.13
C ALA A 374 -13.99 20.19 -2.53
N LEU A 375 -15.00 21.04 -2.29
CA LEU A 375 -16.33 20.68 -1.78
C LEU A 375 -17.43 20.77 -2.84
N LYS A 376 -17.15 21.34 -4.02
CA LYS A 376 -18.08 21.37 -5.15
C LYS A 376 -18.48 19.93 -5.53
N ASP A 377 -19.74 19.77 -5.92
CA ASP A 377 -20.34 18.50 -6.35
C ASP A 377 -20.24 17.36 -5.30
N GLY A 378 -20.20 17.71 -4.01
CA GLY A 378 -20.21 16.75 -2.91
C GLY A 378 -18.86 16.05 -2.64
N GLY A 379 -17.75 16.66 -3.06
CA GLY A 379 -16.42 16.36 -2.52
C GLY A 379 -15.29 16.31 -3.55
N ILE A 380 -14.07 16.17 -3.04
CA ILE A 380 -12.78 16.37 -3.75
C ILE A 380 -12.80 15.97 -5.23
N SER A 381 -12.37 16.86 -6.13
CA SER A 381 -12.27 16.57 -7.57
C SER A 381 -11.39 15.34 -7.86
N LYS A 382 -11.63 14.65 -8.99
CA LYS A 382 -10.89 13.42 -9.36
C LYS A 382 -9.36 13.59 -9.36
N VAL A 383 -8.87 14.78 -9.75
CA VAL A 383 -7.43 15.11 -9.76
C VAL A 383 -6.92 15.35 -8.33
N LEU A 384 -7.64 16.11 -7.50
CA LEU A 384 -7.22 16.36 -6.12
C LEU A 384 -7.28 15.09 -5.25
N LYS A 385 -8.18 14.14 -5.55
CA LYS A 385 -8.24 12.80 -4.91
C LYS A 385 -6.96 11.98 -5.13
N ILE A 386 -6.16 12.26 -6.17
CA ILE A 386 -4.83 11.64 -6.35
C ILE A 386 -3.90 12.09 -5.23
N PHE A 387 -3.96 13.35 -4.81
CA PHE A 387 -3.05 13.96 -3.84
C PHE A 387 -3.59 14.00 -2.41
N GLU A 388 -4.74 13.40 -2.13
CA GLU A 388 -5.25 13.35 -0.75
C GLU A 388 -4.47 12.32 0.08
N PHE A 389 -3.65 12.80 1.02
CA PHE A 389 -2.79 11.97 1.86
C PHE A 389 -3.58 11.36 3.02
N ASN A 390 -3.05 10.31 3.66
CA ASN A 390 -3.51 9.88 4.98
C ASN A 390 -2.56 10.45 6.05
N GLY A 391 -2.98 11.55 6.68
CA GLY A 391 -2.08 12.39 7.47
C GLY A 391 -0.92 12.91 6.63
N ALA A 392 0.29 12.42 6.91
CA ALA A 392 1.52 12.66 6.16
C ALA A 392 1.87 11.56 5.13
N SER A 393 1.21 10.41 5.13
CA SER A 393 1.47 9.35 4.16
C SER A 393 0.87 9.71 2.80
N MET A 394 1.70 9.73 1.75
CA MET A 394 1.21 9.86 0.38
C MET A 394 0.18 8.77 0.05
N SER A 395 -0.76 9.10 -0.84
CA SER A 395 -1.59 8.09 -1.51
C SER A 395 -0.73 7.28 -2.49
N VAL A 396 -1.17 6.07 -2.85
CA VAL A 396 -0.51 5.27 -3.90
C VAL A 396 -0.52 5.98 -5.27
N PRO A 397 -1.64 6.60 -5.72
CA PRO A 397 -1.62 7.48 -6.90
C PRO A 397 -0.61 8.63 -6.84
N ALA A 398 -0.49 9.36 -5.72
CA ALA A 398 0.50 10.45 -5.58
C ALA A 398 1.95 9.93 -5.64
N MET A 399 2.20 8.74 -5.05
CA MET A 399 3.49 8.06 -5.13
C MET A 399 3.82 7.60 -6.56
N LEU A 400 2.84 7.10 -7.32
CA LEU A 400 3.01 6.79 -8.74
C LEU A 400 3.40 8.03 -9.54
N THR A 401 2.68 9.16 -9.36
CA THR A 401 3.00 10.43 -10.03
C THR A 401 4.38 10.95 -9.63
N LEU A 402 4.75 10.87 -8.35
CA LEU A 402 6.08 11.24 -7.86
C LEU A 402 7.19 10.40 -8.51
N LEU A 403 7.07 9.08 -8.49
CA LEU A 403 8.12 8.18 -8.98
C LEU A 403 8.31 8.26 -10.50
N PHE A 404 7.23 8.12 -11.28
CA PHE A 404 7.32 8.14 -12.74
C PHE A 404 7.44 9.56 -13.33
N GLY A 405 6.82 10.57 -12.72
CA GLY A 405 6.84 11.95 -13.21
C GLY A 405 8.02 12.80 -12.71
N PHE A 406 8.54 12.53 -11.51
CA PHE A 406 9.50 13.43 -10.84
C PHE A 406 10.72 12.74 -10.22
N CYS A 407 10.77 11.41 -10.14
CA CYS A 407 11.99 10.66 -9.83
C CYS A 407 12.72 10.26 -11.11
N LEU A 408 12.02 9.57 -12.03
CA LEU A 408 12.60 9.06 -13.26
C LEU A 408 13.17 10.17 -14.18
N PRO A 409 12.46 11.27 -14.49
CA PRO A 409 12.97 12.23 -15.47
C PRO A 409 14.20 13.03 -14.98
N PRO A 410 14.27 13.56 -13.73
CA PRO A 410 15.49 14.19 -13.24
C PRO A 410 16.69 13.24 -13.18
N ARG A 411 16.48 11.97 -12.78
CA ARG A 411 17.53 10.93 -12.83
C ARG A 411 18.02 10.70 -14.26
N TYR A 412 17.10 10.52 -15.21
CA TYR A 412 17.43 10.31 -16.63
C TYR A 412 18.15 11.51 -17.25
N ILE A 413 17.69 12.74 -17.03
CA ILE A 413 18.33 13.95 -17.57
C ILE A 413 19.80 14.05 -17.10
N ASN A 414 20.04 13.83 -15.80
CA ASN A 414 21.35 13.91 -15.14
C ASN A 414 22.20 12.62 -15.23
N ALA A 415 21.84 11.69 -16.11
CA ALA A 415 22.67 10.51 -16.40
C ALA A 415 24.00 10.93 -17.06
N LYS A 416 25.10 10.33 -16.60
CA LYS A 416 26.47 10.65 -17.06
C LYS A 416 26.79 10.10 -18.44
N SER A 417 26.22 8.94 -18.78
CA SER A 417 26.45 8.26 -20.05
C SER A 417 25.12 7.75 -20.64
N ASP A 418 25.11 7.48 -21.94
CA ASP A 418 24.00 6.81 -22.64
C ASP A 418 23.75 5.37 -22.15
N LYS A 419 24.77 4.79 -21.50
CA LYS A 419 24.68 3.50 -20.83
C LYS A 419 23.92 3.65 -19.51
N GLU A 420 24.27 4.66 -18.68
CA GLU A 420 23.49 5.01 -17.48
C GLU A 420 22.05 5.41 -17.84
N ARG A 421 21.78 6.09 -18.95
CA ARG A 421 20.40 6.39 -19.42
C ARG A 421 19.56 5.12 -19.58
N LYS A 422 20.13 4.08 -20.21
CA LYS A 422 19.46 2.78 -20.44
C LYS A 422 19.30 1.99 -19.15
N GLU A 423 20.33 1.98 -18.29
CA GLU A 423 20.23 1.37 -16.96
C GLU A 423 19.18 2.05 -16.07
N ILE A 424 19.12 3.39 -16.02
CA ILE A 424 18.12 4.13 -15.24
C ILE A 424 16.70 3.77 -15.70
N LEU A 425 16.42 3.78 -17.01
CA LEU A 425 15.09 3.42 -17.51
C LEU A 425 14.68 2.02 -17.07
N VAL A 426 15.53 1.01 -17.30
CA VAL A 426 15.19 -0.39 -16.96
C VAL A 426 15.14 -0.61 -15.46
N ARG A 427 16.16 -0.16 -14.71
CA ARG A 427 16.23 -0.33 -13.25
C ARG A 427 15.05 0.34 -12.57
N ASP A 428 14.78 1.62 -12.85
CA ASP A 428 13.82 2.41 -12.08
C ASP A 428 12.38 2.02 -12.44
N ILE A 429 12.05 1.79 -13.72
CA ILE A 429 10.72 1.31 -14.13
C ILE A 429 10.42 -0.07 -13.52
N SER A 430 11.34 -1.03 -13.64
CA SER A 430 11.15 -2.35 -13.02
C SER A 430 11.06 -2.27 -11.49
N SER A 431 11.81 -1.37 -10.86
CA SER A 431 11.82 -1.18 -9.41
C SER A 431 10.53 -0.56 -8.88
N PHE A 432 10.07 0.54 -9.47
CA PHE A 432 8.82 1.18 -9.06
C PHE A 432 7.62 0.23 -9.28
N THR A 433 7.65 -0.55 -10.36
CA THR A 433 6.65 -1.60 -10.61
C THR A 433 6.70 -2.72 -9.57
N ALA A 434 7.91 -3.17 -9.20
CA ALA A 434 8.10 -4.22 -8.20
C ALA A 434 7.67 -3.80 -6.79
N ILE A 435 7.99 -2.58 -6.35
CA ILE A 435 7.57 -2.07 -5.04
C ILE A 435 6.04 -1.90 -4.98
N LEU A 436 5.46 -1.18 -5.95
CA LEU A 436 4.06 -0.75 -5.86
C LEU A 436 3.07 -1.89 -6.15
N PHE A 437 3.42 -2.80 -7.07
CA PHE A 437 2.54 -3.87 -7.53
C PHE A 437 3.09 -5.27 -7.24
N GLY A 438 4.38 -5.50 -7.53
CA GLY A 438 5.03 -6.81 -7.40
C GLY A 438 5.00 -7.39 -5.98
N ALA A 439 5.46 -6.63 -4.98
CA ALA A 439 5.50 -7.07 -3.58
C ALA A 439 4.11 -7.43 -3.04
N LYS A 440 3.08 -6.64 -3.39
CA LYS A 440 1.69 -6.90 -3.00
C LYS A 440 1.10 -8.10 -3.74
N ALA A 441 1.37 -8.27 -5.04
CA ALA A 441 0.92 -9.43 -5.80
C ALA A 441 1.56 -10.73 -5.31
N LEU A 442 2.87 -10.71 -4.97
CA LEU A 442 3.58 -11.82 -4.35
C LEU A 442 2.99 -12.17 -2.98
N SER A 443 2.85 -11.19 -2.08
CA SER A 443 2.26 -11.38 -0.74
C SER A 443 0.88 -12.03 -0.81
N ARG A 444 0.02 -11.56 -1.72
CA ARG A 444 -1.29 -12.17 -2.00
C ARG A 444 -1.16 -13.61 -2.51
N GLY A 445 -0.39 -13.85 -3.57
CA GLY A 445 -0.20 -15.19 -4.13
C GLY A 445 0.35 -16.22 -3.13
N PHE A 446 1.29 -15.82 -2.27
CA PHE A 446 1.77 -16.68 -1.18
C PHE A 446 0.70 -16.92 -0.11
N SER A 447 -0.12 -15.92 0.23
CA SER A 447 -1.22 -16.13 1.18
C SER A 447 -2.21 -17.21 0.71
N ASP A 448 -2.45 -17.34 -0.60
CA ASP A 448 -3.28 -18.41 -1.18
C ASP A 448 -2.56 -19.77 -1.23
N VAL A 449 -1.28 -19.82 -1.59
CA VAL A 449 -0.48 -21.07 -1.53
C VAL A 449 -0.47 -21.65 -0.13
N PHE A 450 -0.30 -20.80 0.88
CA PHE A 450 -0.23 -21.23 2.28
C PHE A 450 -1.61 -21.45 2.92
N ALA A 451 -2.66 -20.78 2.44
CA ALA A 451 -4.04 -21.15 2.76
C ALA A 451 -4.37 -22.56 2.26
N ASN A 452 -4.08 -22.85 0.99
CA ASN A 452 -4.23 -24.18 0.40
C ASN A 452 -3.42 -25.25 1.15
N ALA A 453 -2.18 -24.94 1.54
CA ALA A 453 -1.31 -25.87 2.28
C ALA A 453 -1.87 -26.18 3.68
N SER A 454 -2.17 -25.16 4.48
CA SER A 454 -2.47 -25.29 5.92
C SER A 454 -3.94 -25.40 6.29
N GLY A 455 -4.84 -24.86 5.47
CA GLY A 455 -6.25 -24.64 5.79
C GLY A 455 -6.58 -23.28 6.44
N PHE A 456 -5.61 -22.42 6.74
CA PHE A 456 -5.90 -21.08 7.27
C PHE A 456 -6.33 -20.11 6.15
N ALA A 457 -7.44 -19.42 6.31
CA ALA A 457 -7.72 -18.20 5.55
C ALA A 457 -6.79 -17.07 6.03
N LEU A 458 -5.83 -16.68 5.19
CA LEU A 458 -4.84 -15.60 5.46
C LEU A 458 -5.11 -14.32 4.65
N ASN A 459 -6.15 -14.32 3.81
CA ASN A 459 -6.62 -13.15 3.09
C ASN A 459 -8.16 -13.08 3.10
N ILE A 460 -8.69 -11.90 2.78
CA ILE A 460 -10.11 -11.69 2.43
C ILE A 460 -10.18 -11.36 0.94
N LYS A 461 -11.07 -12.03 0.20
CA LYS A 461 -11.28 -11.81 -1.23
C LYS A 461 -12.50 -10.90 -1.46
N PRO A 462 -12.37 -9.80 -2.23
CA PRO A 462 -13.52 -9.00 -2.62
C PRO A 462 -14.38 -9.76 -3.63
N GLU A 463 -15.71 -9.62 -3.59
CA GLU A 463 -16.63 -10.42 -4.41
C GLU A 463 -16.37 -10.42 -5.91
N ASN A 464 -15.88 -9.30 -6.48
CA ASN A 464 -15.58 -9.26 -7.91
C ASN A 464 -14.44 -10.22 -8.29
N HIS A 465 -13.63 -10.70 -7.33
CA HIS A 465 -12.51 -11.62 -7.55
C HIS A 465 -12.93 -12.85 -8.36
N ASN A 466 -14.01 -13.53 -8.00
CA ASN A 466 -14.42 -14.74 -8.71
C ASN A 466 -15.23 -14.50 -10.00
N LYS A 467 -15.50 -13.24 -10.40
CA LYS A 467 -16.34 -12.96 -11.59
C LYS A 467 -15.71 -13.36 -12.93
N ASN A 468 -14.40 -13.20 -13.11
CA ASN A 468 -13.64 -13.74 -14.25
C ASN A 468 -12.11 -13.65 -14.02
N PHE A 469 -11.32 -14.24 -14.91
CA PHE A 469 -9.85 -14.23 -14.85
C PHE A 469 -9.24 -12.81 -14.76
N PHE A 470 -9.75 -11.86 -15.55
CA PHE A 470 -9.27 -10.47 -15.52
C PHE A 470 -9.55 -9.77 -14.18
N ASN A 471 -10.68 -10.06 -13.52
CA ASN A 471 -10.95 -9.55 -12.17
C ASN A 471 -10.06 -10.23 -11.11
N LYS A 472 -9.75 -11.53 -11.24
CA LYS A 472 -8.72 -12.17 -10.40
C LYS A 472 -7.40 -11.43 -10.53
N LEU A 473 -6.88 -11.33 -11.75
CA LEU A 473 -5.60 -10.66 -12.05
C LEU A 473 -5.58 -9.21 -11.52
N LYS A 474 -6.61 -8.42 -11.83
CA LYS A 474 -6.79 -7.06 -11.30
C LYS A 474 -6.74 -7.02 -9.76
N ASN A 475 -7.40 -7.95 -9.08
CA ASN A 475 -7.45 -7.99 -7.63
C ASN A 475 -6.16 -8.51 -6.96
N TYR A 476 -5.28 -9.21 -7.70
CA TYR A 476 -3.91 -9.49 -7.25
C TYR A 476 -2.97 -8.30 -7.43
N PHE A 477 -3.10 -7.55 -8.53
CA PHE A 477 -2.16 -6.48 -8.89
C PHE A 477 -2.59 -5.06 -8.51
N THR A 478 -3.83 -4.80 -8.09
CA THR A 478 -4.26 -3.44 -7.69
C THR A 478 -3.62 -3.02 -6.36
N ALA A 479 -2.91 -1.89 -6.34
CA ALA A 479 -2.04 -1.52 -5.22
C ALA A 479 -2.75 -0.91 -3.98
N GLY A 480 -4.04 -0.57 -4.07
CA GLY A 480 -4.83 0.04 -2.98
C GLY A 480 -6.21 -0.60 -2.73
N SER A 481 -6.55 -1.66 -3.47
CA SER A 481 -7.77 -2.47 -3.31
C SER A 481 -7.54 -3.84 -3.96
N GLY A 482 -8.52 -4.75 -3.94
CA GLY A 482 -8.33 -6.14 -4.36
C GLY A 482 -8.26 -7.09 -3.16
N VAL A 483 -7.49 -8.17 -3.26
CA VAL A 483 -7.32 -9.14 -2.14
C VAL A 483 -6.69 -8.44 -0.93
N ASN A 484 -7.28 -8.59 0.25
CA ASN A 484 -6.76 -8.03 1.50
C ASN A 484 -6.07 -9.12 2.31
N VAL A 485 -4.73 -9.16 2.30
CA VAL A 485 -3.97 -10.01 3.23
C VAL A 485 -4.24 -9.52 4.65
N LEU A 486 -4.54 -10.43 5.59
CA LEU A 486 -4.88 -10.08 6.96
C LEU A 486 -3.65 -9.56 7.69
N ASN A 487 -3.77 -8.47 8.45
CA ASN A 487 -2.72 -8.07 9.39
C ASN A 487 -2.79 -8.91 10.69
N SER A 488 -1.76 -8.82 11.53
CA SER A 488 -1.70 -9.60 12.79
C SER A 488 -2.85 -9.34 13.77
N GLU A 489 -3.51 -8.19 13.74
CA GLU A 489 -4.65 -7.88 14.62
C GLU A 489 -5.94 -8.51 14.09
N GLN A 490 -6.16 -8.46 12.78
CA GLN A 490 -7.23 -9.19 12.11
C GLN A 490 -7.05 -10.71 12.26
N ILE A 491 -5.82 -11.22 12.24
CA ILE A 491 -5.55 -12.64 12.53
C ILE A 491 -5.93 -12.99 13.98
N VAL A 492 -5.67 -12.12 14.96
CA VAL A 492 -6.17 -12.34 16.33
C VAL A 492 -7.70 -12.33 16.33
N SER A 493 -8.35 -11.32 15.76
CA SER A 493 -9.82 -11.24 15.66
C SER A 493 -10.44 -12.52 15.06
N LYS A 494 -9.95 -12.95 13.89
CA LYS A 494 -10.48 -14.11 13.16
C LYS A 494 -10.20 -15.46 13.84
N TYR A 495 -9.09 -15.61 14.55
CA TYR A 495 -8.64 -16.91 15.09
C TYR A 495 -8.65 -17.04 16.62
N SER A 496 -8.96 -15.98 17.38
CA SER A 496 -9.35 -16.11 18.80
C SER A 496 -10.84 -16.40 18.93
N ASN A 497 -11.27 -16.79 20.13
CA ASN A 497 -12.65 -16.72 20.62
C ASN A 497 -13.71 -17.06 19.54
N VAL A 498 -13.65 -18.25 18.93
CA VAL A 498 -14.47 -18.56 17.74
C VAL A 498 -15.98 -18.70 18.06
N GLN A 499 -16.34 -18.80 19.34
CA GLN A 499 -17.71 -18.63 19.84
C GLN A 499 -18.28 -17.22 19.59
N GLU A 500 -17.43 -16.21 19.39
CA GLU A 500 -17.83 -14.81 19.18
C GLU A 500 -18.12 -14.47 17.71
N TYR A 501 -18.16 -15.43 16.80
CA TYR A 501 -18.69 -15.22 15.45
C TYR A 501 -20.22 -15.24 15.44
N GLN A 502 -20.82 -14.58 14.45
CA GLN A 502 -22.20 -14.87 14.04
C GLN A 502 -22.36 -16.38 13.74
N ASN A 503 -23.27 -17.07 14.45
CA ASN A 503 -23.44 -18.53 14.47
C ASN A 503 -22.30 -19.35 15.14
N GLY A 504 -21.44 -18.72 15.95
CA GLY A 504 -20.35 -19.40 16.67
C GLY A 504 -19.35 -20.08 15.74
N ILE A 505 -18.94 -21.31 16.07
CA ILE A 505 -17.92 -22.03 15.28
C ILE A 505 -18.29 -22.22 13.80
N ASN A 506 -19.59 -22.33 13.46
CA ASN A 506 -20.04 -22.43 12.07
C ASN A 506 -19.82 -21.11 11.30
N GLY A 507 -19.85 -19.96 11.98
CA GLY A 507 -19.42 -18.68 11.41
C GLY A 507 -17.92 -18.64 11.12
N PHE A 508 -17.10 -19.19 12.03
CA PHE A 508 -15.66 -19.36 11.80
C PHE A 508 -15.37 -20.30 10.61
N PHE A 509 -16.14 -21.39 10.46
CA PHE A 509 -16.05 -22.29 9.30
C PHE A 509 -16.41 -21.57 7.99
N ASN A 510 -17.50 -20.81 7.95
CA ASN A 510 -17.87 -19.98 6.79
C ASN A 510 -16.74 -19.00 6.41
N PHE A 511 -16.13 -18.32 7.39
CA PHE A 511 -14.97 -17.45 7.15
C PHE A 511 -13.78 -18.20 6.51
N LEU A 512 -13.50 -19.43 6.95
CA LEU A 512 -12.45 -20.25 6.32
C LEU A 512 -12.81 -20.55 4.86
N GLU A 513 -14.02 -21.05 4.60
CA GLU A 513 -14.46 -21.52 3.29
C GLU A 513 -14.55 -20.40 2.24
N GLU A 514 -15.22 -19.29 2.59
CA GLU A 514 -15.40 -18.12 1.72
C GLU A 514 -14.06 -17.53 1.24
N ASN A 515 -13.00 -17.69 2.03
CA ASN A 515 -11.66 -17.15 1.75
C ASN A 515 -10.63 -18.19 1.28
N GLY A 516 -11.01 -19.46 1.10
CA GLY A 516 -10.13 -20.52 0.60
C GLY A 516 -9.20 -21.16 1.66
N GLY A 517 -9.56 -21.05 2.93
CA GLY A 517 -9.11 -21.97 3.97
C GLY A 517 -9.79 -23.34 3.86
N ASN A 518 -9.61 -24.20 4.87
CA ASN A 518 -10.15 -25.55 4.89
C ASN A 518 -10.43 -26.02 6.32
N VAL A 519 -11.72 -26.16 6.65
CA VAL A 519 -12.22 -26.55 7.97
C VAL A 519 -11.58 -27.85 8.48
N LYS A 520 -11.57 -28.91 7.65
CA LYS A 520 -10.98 -30.21 8.00
C LYS A 520 -9.51 -30.07 8.43
N LYS A 521 -8.70 -29.36 7.64
CA LYS A 521 -7.27 -29.16 7.96
C LYS A 521 -7.07 -28.37 9.25
N VAL A 522 -7.89 -27.36 9.51
CA VAL A 522 -7.82 -26.55 10.73
C VAL A 522 -8.16 -27.41 11.96
N LEU A 523 -9.25 -28.17 11.92
CA LEU A 523 -9.65 -29.06 13.02
C LEU A 523 -8.63 -30.20 13.26
N LEU A 524 -8.09 -30.81 12.21
CA LEU A 524 -7.26 -32.02 12.31
C LEU A 524 -5.77 -31.78 12.58
N ASN A 525 -5.20 -30.66 12.10
CA ASN A 525 -3.73 -30.53 11.93
C ASN A 525 -3.09 -29.39 12.73
N VAL A 526 -3.82 -28.71 13.62
CA VAL A 526 -3.33 -27.52 14.35
C VAL A 526 -3.18 -27.76 15.85
N ASP A 527 -4.18 -28.35 16.50
CA ASP A 527 -4.14 -28.66 17.93
C ASP A 527 -4.77 -30.04 18.22
N LYS A 528 -4.18 -30.76 19.19
CA LYS A 528 -4.60 -32.12 19.57
C LYS A 528 -5.97 -32.11 20.26
N THR A 529 -6.20 -31.21 21.21
CA THR A 529 -7.47 -31.14 21.96
C THR A 529 -8.61 -30.73 21.04
N VAL A 530 -8.39 -29.79 20.12
CA VAL A 530 -9.41 -29.45 19.12
C VAL A 530 -9.72 -30.64 18.21
N LYS A 531 -8.70 -31.37 17.73
CA LYS A 531 -8.90 -32.59 16.93
C LYS A 531 -9.76 -33.63 17.67
N GLU A 532 -9.39 -33.96 18.90
CA GLU A 532 -10.03 -35.04 19.66
C GLU A 532 -11.52 -34.73 19.93
N ASN A 533 -11.82 -33.51 20.38
CA ASN A 533 -13.20 -33.08 20.65
C ASN A 533 -14.02 -32.90 19.35
N ALA A 534 -13.38 -32.53 18.24
CA ALA A 534 -14.06 -32.41 16.95
C ALA A 534 -14.43 -33.78 16.36
N GLU A 535 -13.56 -34.79 16.47
CA GLU A 535 -13.88 -36.17 16.05
C GLU A 535 -14.94 -36.79 16.99
N GLU A 536 -14.97 -36.42 18.28
CA GLU A 536 -16.04 -36.79 19.21
C GLU A 536 -17.40 -36.19 18.79
N ILE A 537 -17.44 -34.89 18.45
CA ILE A 537 -18.63 -34.23 17.89
C ILE A 537 -19.13 -34.94 16.63
N MET A 538 -18.22 -35.24 15.69
CA MET A 538 -18.60 -35.95 14.46
C MET A 538 -19.13 -37.36 14.75
N LYS A 539 -18.47 -38.13 15.61
CA LYS A 539 -18.93 -39.46 16.05
C LYS A 539 -20.34 -39.41 16.65
N ASN A 540 -20.61 -38.43 17.51
CA ASN A 540 -21.87 -38.35 18.27
C ASN A 540 -23.04 -37.81 17.43
N PHE A 541 -22.80 -36.94 16.43
CA PHE A 541 -23.88 -36.23 15.71
C PHE A 541 -23.99 -36.52 14.20
N ASN A 542 -23.03 -37.26 13.62
CA ASN A 542 -22.98 -37.64 12.20
C ASN A 542 -22.49 -39.09 11.95
N GLY A 543 -21.60 -39.64 12.78
CA GLY A 543 -21.12 -41.02 12.71
C GLY A 543 -19.90 -41.27 11.81
N GLN A 544 -19.40 -40.24 11.10
CA GLN A 544 -18.20 -40.33 10.24
C GLN A 544 -17.00 -39.63 10.88
N PHE A 545 -15.79 -39.86 10.37
CA PHE A 545 -14.59 -39.08 10.74
C PHE A 545 -14.51 -37.77 9.94
N ILE A 546 -13.96 -36.70 10.52
CA ILE A 546 -13.80 -35.36 9.87
C ILE A 546 -13.08 -35.48 8.53
N LYS A 547 -12.09 -36.38 8.42
CA LYS A 547 -11.35 -36.60 7.17
C LYS A 547 -12.25 -37.04 6.01
N ASP A 548 -13.30 -37.81 6.28
CA ASP A 548 -14.14 -38.44 5.26
C ASP A 548 -15.43 -37.61 5.00
N ALA A 549 -16.06 -37.11 6.06
CA ALA A 549 -17.35 -36.40 6.04
C ALA A 549 -17.42 -35.20 5.07
N THR A 550 -18.60 -34.81 4.56
CA THR A 550 -18.70 -33.57 3.78
C THR A 550 -18.55 -32.34 4.67
N ILE A 551 -18.30 -31.16 4.09
CA ILE A 551 -18.26 -29.92 4.87
C ILE A 551 -19.66 -29.60 5.45
N GLU A 552 -20.73 -29.88 4.71
CA GLU A 552 -22.09 -29.74 5.22
C GLU A 552 -22.36 -30.66 6.43
N ASP A 553 -21.84 -31.88 6.42
CA ASP A 553 -21.95 -32.82 7.56
C ASP A 553 -21.27 -32.26 8.81
N ILE A 554 -20.10 -31.63 8.64
CA ILE A 554 -19.37 -30.97 9.73
C ILE A 554 -20.19 -29.80 10.28
N HIS A 555 -20.71 -28.89 9.44
CA HIS A 555 -21.62 -27.82 9.89
C HIS A 555 -22.83 -28.38 10.64
N LYS A 556 -23.50 -29.41 10.10
CA LYS A 556 -24.69 -30.05 10.71
C LYS A 556 -24.36 -30.73 12.05
N ALA A 557 -23.17 -31.32 12.20
CA ALA A 557 -22.72 -31.92 13.45
C ALA A 557 -22.39 -30.86 14.52
N PHE A 558 -21.64 -29.83 14.15
CA PHE A 558 -21.28 -28.73 15.06
C PHE A 558 -22.48 -27.85 15.44
N GLU A 559 -23.48 -27.72 14.57
CA GLU A 559 -24.76 -27.05 14.88
C GLU A 559 -25.54 -27.81 15.96
N LYS A 560 -25.61 -29.15 15.87
CA LYS A 560 -26.21 -30.01 16.90
C LYS A 560 -25.41 -30.05 18.21
N ALA A 561 -24.09 -29.82 18.14
CA ALA A 561 -23.19 -29.88 19.29
C ALA A 561 -23.18 -28.59 20.16
N LYS A 562 -24.04 -27.60 19.87
CA LYS A 562 -24.18 -26.38 20.68
C LYS A 562 -24.52 -26.72 22.14
N GLY A 563 -23.72 -26.21 23.08
CA GLY A 563 -23.84 -26.51 24.51
C GLY A 563 -23.22 -27.85 24.96
N SER A 564 -22.56 -28.61 24.08
CA SER A 564 -21.84 -29.83 24.47
C SER A 564 -20.46 -29.52 25.07
N GLU A 565 -20.03 -30.33 26.04
CA GLU A 565 -18.72 -30.19 26.69
C GLU A 565 -17.55 -30.25 25.70
N ALA A 566 -17.67 -31.08 24.65
CA ALA A 566 -16.69 -31.17 23.57
C ALA A 566 -16.54 -29.85 22.80
N LEU A 567 -17.64 -29.13 22.55
CA LEU A 567 -17.59 -27.83 21.87
C LEU A 567 -17.01 -26.74 22.79
N GLU A 568 -17.37 -26.74 24.08
CA GLU A 568 -16.80 -25.79 25.05
C GLU A 568 -15.29 -26.01 25.29
N LYS A 569 -14.80 -27.25 25.22
CA LYS A 569 -13.36 -27.56 25.19
C LYS A 569 -12.67 -26.96 23.95
N ILE A 570 -13.31 -27.00 22.78
CA ILE A 570 -12.79 -26.35 21.56
C ILE A 570 -12.76 -24.82 21.74
N TYR A 571 -13.86 -24.20 22.18
CA TYR A 571 -13.91 -22.75 22.46
C TYR A 571 -12.88 -22.30 23.50
N THR A 572 -12.62 -23.13 24.52
CA THR A 572 -11.57 -22.90 25.52
C THR A 572 -10.21 -22.76 24.84
N VAL A 573 -9.80 -23.72 23.99
CA VAL A 573 -8.52 -23.66 23.26
C VAL A 573 -8.39 -22.37 22.44
N PHE A 574 -9.44 -22.02 21.68
CA PHE A 574 -9.49 -20.79 20.88
C PHE A 574 -9.44 -19.50 21.72
N SER A 575 -9.77 -19.56 23.01
CA SER A 575 -9.76 -18.42 23.93
C SER A 575 -8.48 -18.32 24.79
N THR A 576 -7.61 -19.35 24.79
CA THR A 576 -6.35 -19.34 25.55
C THR A 576 -5.30 -18.36 25.00
N LYS A 577 -4.46 -17.77 25.85
CA LYS A 577 -3.40 -16.85 25.42
C LYS A 577 -2.36 -17.48 24.47
N ASP A 578 -2.10 -18.79 24.62
CA ASP A 578 -1.24 -19.57 23.71
C ASP A 578 -2.06 -20.29 22.61
N ASN A 579 -2.98 -19.56 22.00
CA ASN A 579 -3.79 -20.07 20.89
C ASN A 579 -2.88 -20.39 19.68
N LYS A 580 -2.67 -21.69 19.44
CA LYS A 580 -1.84 -22.24 18.35
C LYS A 580 -2.34 -21.86 16.96
N PHE A 581 -3.64 -21.61 16.79
CA PHE A 581 -4.23 -21.16 15.51
C PHE A 581 -3.78 -19.73 15.20
N VAL A 582 -3.91 -18.81 16.16
CA VAL A 582 -3.39 -17.44 16.08
C VAL A 582 -1.88 -17.45 15.86
N ASN A 583 -1.13 -18.19 16.68
CA ASN A 583 0.34 -18.22 16.61
C ASN A 583 0.86 -18.76 15.27
N ARG A 584 0.23 -19.80 14.72
CA ARG A 584 0.60 -20.39 13.42
C ARG A 584 0.16 -19.52 12.25
N ALA A 585 -1.07 -18.98 12.26
CA ALA A 585 -1.55 -18.07 11.23
C ALA A 585 -0.71 -16.78 11.16
N LYS A 586 -0.38 -16.16 12.31
CA LYS A 586 0.56 -15.02 12.39
C LYS A 586 1.94 -15.38 11.87
N THR A 587 2.52 -16.49 12.31
CA THR A 587 3.86 -16.93 11.90
C THR A 587 3.94 -17.13 10.39
N MET A 588 2.92 -17.77 9.80
CA MET A 588 2.82 -17.94 8.36
C MET A 588 2.70 -16.59 7.63
N ASN A 589 1.72 -15.76 7.99
CA ASN A 589 1.51 -14.45 7.37
C ASN A 589 2.77 -13.56 7.42
N SER A 590 3.40 -13.48 8.60
CA SER A 590 4.62 -12.72 8.83
C SER A 590 5.81 -13.29 8.05
N ALA A 591 5.90 -14.61 7.88
CA ALA A 591 6.92 -15.23 7.06
C ALA A 591 6.82 -14.80 5.59
N PHE A 592 5.64 -14.43 5.06
CA PHE A 592 5.52 -13.90 3.69
C PHE A 592 5.86 -12.42 3.62
N GLY A 593 5.48 -11.63 4.61
CA GLY A 593 5.96 -10.24 4.74
C GLY A 593 7.49 -10.19 4.77
N PHE A 594 8.11 -11.10 5.55
CA PHE A 594 9.55 -11.28 5.67
C PHE A 594 10.19 -11.79 4.38
N ALA A 595 9.74 -12.93 3.84
CA ALA A 595 10.33 -13.53 2.65
C ALA A 595 10.18 -12.62 1.41
N SER A 596 9.05 -11.92 1.24
CA SER A 596 8.90 -10.96 0.15
C SER A 596 9.83 -9.76 0.33
N THR A 597 9.82 -9.10 1.50
CA THR A 597 10.57 -7.86 1.77
C THR A 597 12.08 -8.07 1.88
N LEU A 598 12.53 -9.21 2.42
CA LEU A 598 13.92 -9.45 2.83
C LEU A 598 14.64 -10.56 2.07
N ILE A 599 13.94 -11.30 1.19
CA ILE A 599 14.55 -12.34 0.36
C ILE A 599 14.22 -12.10 -1.12
N LEU A 600 12.94 -12.08 -1.50
CA LEU A 600 12.52 -12.04 -2.91
C LEU A 600 12.76 -10.67 -3.56
N VAL A 601 12.42 -9.56 -2.89
CA VAL A 601 12.72 -8.21 -3.40
C VAL A 601 14.24 -7.99 -3.48
N PRO A 602 15.06 -8.27 -2.45
CA PRO A 602 16.52 -8.31 -2.57
C PRO A 602 17.07 -9.15 -3.71
N ALA A 603 16.59 -10.40 -3.87
CA ALA A 603 17.05 -11.29 -4.94
C ALA A 603 16.72 -10.71 -6.32
N PHE A 604 15.52 -10.16 -6.51
CA PHE A 604 15.13 -9.48 -7.74
C PHE A 604 15.97 -8.22 -7.98
N MET A 605 16.30 -7.43 -6.94
CA MET A 605 17.13 -6.23 -7.09
C MET A 605 18.60 -6.54 -7.38
N MET A 606 19.17 -7.60 -6.79
CA MET A 606 20.49 -8.11 -7.18
C MET A 606 20.50 -8.62 -8.63
N TRP A 607 19.47 -9.37 -9.03
CA TRP A 607 19.30 -9.81 -10.41
C TRP A 607 19.19 -8.64 -11.39
N LEU A 608 18.39 -7.61 -11.05
CA LEU A 608 18.18 -6.41 -11.86
C LEU A 608 19.47 -5.58 -11.99
N ALA A 609 20.25 -5.44 -10.90
CA ALA A 609 21.55 -4.79 -10.92
C ALA A 609 22.55 -5.54 -11.83
N ARG A 610 22.64 -6.87 -11.71
CA ARG A 610 23.46 -7.73 -12.58
C ARG A 610 22.99 -7.70 -14.04
N TYR A 611 21.68 -7.58 -14.29
CA TYR A 611 21.12 -7.45 -15.64
C TYR A 611 21.54 -6.12 -16.28
N CYS A 612 21.49 -5.02 -15.53
CA CYS A 612 21.98 -3.70 -15.96
C CYS A 612 23.50 -3.71 -16.23
N GLU A 613 24.31 -4.28 -15.33
CA GLU A 613 25.76 -4.47 -15.52
C GLU A 613 26.06 -5.26 -16.82
N ASN A 614 25.35 -6.37 -17.04
CA ASN A 614 25.51 -7.21 -18.23
C ASN A 614 25.04 -6.50 -19.52
N MET A 615 24.02 -5.64 -19.46
CA MET A 615 23.57 -4.83 -20.59
C MET A 615 24.65 -3.83 -21.01
N THR A 616 25.24 -3.12 -20.06
CA THR A 616 26.32 -2.16 -20.31
C THR A 616 27.60 -2.83 -20.79
N LYS A 617 27.99 -3.98 -20.20
CA LYS A 617 29.11 -4.79 -20.71
C LYS A 617 28.89 -5.24 -22.16
N LYS A 618 27.68 -5.68 -22.52
CA LYS A 618 27.32 -6.04 -23.91
C LYS A 618 27.29 -4.84 -24.87
N ALA A 619 26.90 -3.65 -24.40
CA ALA A 619 26.96 -2.43 -25.20
C ALA A 619 28.43 -2.03 -25.49
N ILE A 620 29.29 -2.04 -24.47
CA ILE A 620 30.71 -1.70 -24.61
C ILE A 620 31.46 -2.72 -25.47
N ALA A 621 31.15 -4.01 -25.34
CA ALA A 621 31.71 -5.05 -26.22
C ALA A 621 31.39 -4.75 -27.70
N LYS A 622 30.11 -4.48 -28.02
CA LYS A 622 29.71 -4.10 -29.38
C LYS A 622 30.33 -2.80 -29.88
N GLU A 623 30.50 -1.80 -29.02
CA GLU A 623 31.19 -0.56 -29.38
C GLU A 623 32.69 -0.78 -29.64
N LYS A 624 33.33 -1.73 -28.94
CA LYS A 624 34.71 -2.15 -29.24
C LYS A 624 34.79 -2.95 -30.54
N GLU A 625 33.90 -3.93 -30.75
CA GLU A 625 33.77 -4.69 -32.00
C GLU A 625 33.58 -3.76 -33.21
N GLN A 626 32.67 -2.79 -33.11
CA GLN A 626 32.38 -1.82 -34.16
C GLN A 626 33.55 -0.86 -34.40
N LYS A 627 34.27 -0.43 -33.36
CA LYS A 627 35.49 0.39 -33.53
C LYS A 627 36.59 -0.40 -34.22
N VAL A 628 36.85 -1.64 -33.82
CA VAL A 628 37.84 -2.52 -34.49
C VAL A 628 37.47 -2.74 -35.96
N ALA A 629 36.21 -3.02 -36.26
CA ALA A 629 35.72 -3.17 -37.63
C ALA A 629 35.88 -1.88 -38.47
N ALA A 630 35.54 -0.71 -37.91
CA ALA A 630 35.69 0.58 -38.59
C ALA A 630 37.17 0.94 -38.83
N THR A 631 38.06 0.66 -37.88
CA THR A 631 39.51 0.86 -38.06
C THR A 631 40.06 -0.07 -39.14
N ALA A 632 39.65 -1.34 -39.17
CA ALA A 632 40.08 -2.30 -40.19
C ALA A 632 39.66 -1.91 -41.62
N VAL A 633 38.48 -1.31 -41.80
CA VAL A 633 38.01 -0.79 -43.10
C VAL A 633 38.83 0.41 -43.57
N ASN A 634 39.34 1.24 -42.65
CA ASN A 634 40.20 2.38 -42.99
C ASN A 634 41.67 2.01 -43.27
N THR A 635 42.06 0.73 -43.13
CA THR A 635 43.42 0.23 -43.43
C THR A 635 43.46 -0.70 -44.64
N GLN A 636 43.01 -0.21 -45.80
CA GLN A 636 43.46 -0.74 -47.11
C GLN A 636 44.59 0.14 -47.67
N PRO A 637 45.74 -0.44 -48.08
CA PRO A 637 46.82 0.33 -48.71
C PRO A 637 46.40 0.96 -50.04
N GLN A 638 46.78 2.21 -50.28
CA GLN A 638 46.68 2.82 -51.61
C GLN A 638 47.74 2.21 -52.55
N THR A 639 47.37 1.19 -53.31
CA THR A 639 48.18 0.71 -54.44
C THR A 639 48.16 1.78 -55.54
N LYS A 640 49.27 2.51 -55.71
CA LYS A 640 49.42 3.49 -56.78
C LYS A 640 49.49 2.80 -58.15
N THR A 641 48.48 3.00 -58.99
CA THR A 641 48.58 2.76 -60.44
C THR A 641 48.82 4.08 -61.15
N LYS A 642 49.80 4.13 -62.07
CA LYS A 642 50.10 5.33 -62.87
C LYS A 642 49.09 5.50 -64.01
N GLU A 643 48.86 6.74 -64.41
CA GLU A 643 48.10 7.09 -65.61
C GLU A 643 48.85 6.72 -66.90
N VAL A 644 48.13 6.20 -67.91
CA VAL A 644 48.46 6.36 -69.34
C VAL A 644 47.17 6.45 -70.17
N SER A 645 46.84 7.68 -70.60
CA SER A 645 46.10 8.12 -71.81
C SER A 645 44.82 7.42 -72.37
N ASN A 646 43.88 8.31 -72.75
CA ASN A 646 43.09 8.33 -74.00
C ASN A 646 41.75 7.58 -74.18
N GLN A 647 40.70 8.43 -74.30
CA GLN A 647 39.69 8.51 -75.37
C GLN A 647 38.46 7.56 -75.47
N SER A 648 37.30 8.24 -75.59
CA SER A 648 36.17 7.98 -76.51
C SER A 648 35.14 6.86 -76.26
N GLN A 649 33.93 7.33 -75.93
CA GLN A 649 32.64 7.05 -76.60
C GLN A 649 31.98 5.64 -76.63
N ASN A 650 30.73 5.67 -76.12
CA ASN A 650 29.48 5.18 -76.74
C ASN A 650 28.96 3.73 -76.61
N THR A 651 27.65 3.70 -76.27
CA THR A 651 26.58 2.75 -76.62
C THR A 651 26.48 1.34 -75.99
N SER A 652 25.22 1.01 -75.64
CA SER A 652 24.45 -0.26 -75.76
C SER A 652 25.17 -1.64 -75.87
N THR A 653 24.58 -2.77 -75.46
CA THR A 653 23.15 -3.16 -75.62
C THR A 653 22.74 -4.32 -74.68
N GLN A 654 21.42 -4.53 -74.61
CA GLN A 654 20.63 -5.78 -74.52
C GLN A 654 21.32 -7.09 -75.03
N THR A 655 20.87 -8.34 -74.76
CA THR A 655 19.55 -8.88 -74.32
C THR A 655 19.66 -10.34 -73.77
N ASN A 656 18.58 -10.86 -73.13
CA ASN A 656 18.05 -12.26 -73.06
C ASN A 656 19.00 -13.49 -72.93
N SER A 657 18.72 -14.52 -72.11
CA SER A 657 17.57 -15.48 -72.16
C SER A 657 17.48 -16.26 -70.82
N GLN A 658 16.33 -16.75 -70.29
CA GLN A 658 15.51 -17.92 -70.72
C GLN A 658 16.33 -19.23 -70.90
N ASN A 659 16.02 -20.40 -70.33
CA ASN A 659 14.94 -20.95 -69.45
C ASN A 659 15.59 -21.94 -68.40
N SER A 660 15.00 -22.94 -67.70
CA SER A 660 13.65 -23.57 -67.67
C SER A 660 13.35 -24.36 -66.38
N VAL A 661 12.14 -24.17 -65.82
CA VAL A 661 11.09 -25.17 -65.43
C VAL A 661 11.47 -26.56 -64.83
N ASN A 662 11.00 -26.79 -63.58
CA ASN A 662 10.54 -28.04 -62.90
C ASN A 662 11.47 -29.28 -62.81
N THR A 663 11.51 -30.03 -61.69
CA THR A 663 10.43 -30.91 -61.17
C THR A 663 10.54 -31.09 -59.63
N ALA A 664 9.53 -31.69 -58.96
CA ALA A 664 9.39 -31.72 -57.50
C ALA A 664 9.30 -33.14 -56.89
N THR A 665 9.63 -33.24 -55.59
CA THR A 665 9.30 -34.35 -54.67
C THR A 665 9.18 -33.83 -53.22
N THR A 666 8.49 -34.58 -52.36
CA THR A 666 8.27 -34.28 -50.93
C THR A 666 9.47 -34.77 -50.07
N ASP A 667 9.67 -34.43 -48.79
CA ASP A 667 8.70 -34.34 -47.69
C ASP A 667 9.22 -33.62 -46.41
N ALA A 668 8.35 -33.51 -45.39
CA ALA A 668 8.63 -33.31 -43.95
C ALA A 668 9.24 -31.99 -43.38
N SER A 669 8.42 -31.32 -42.55
CA SER A 669 8.77 -30.75 -41.22
C SER A 669 9.71 -29.53 -41.05
N ALA A 670 9.13 -28.33 -40.97
CA ALA A 670 9.60 -27.25 -40.06
C ALA A 670 8.49 -26.22 -39.76
N ILE A 671 8.49 -25.60 -38.56
CA ILE A 671 7.47 -24.63 -38.12
C ILE A 671 7.82 -23.20 -38.54
N THR A 672 6.85 -22.48 -39.11
CA THR A 672 7.01 -21.14 -39.67
C THR A 672 7.28 -20.05 -38.62
N ALA A 673 8.40 -19.33 -38.74
CA ALA A 673 8.67 -18.13 -37.95
C ALA A 673 7.99 -16.89 -38.56
N THR A 674 7.08 -16.25 -37.82
CA THR A 674 6.36 -15.04 -38.27
C THR A 674 7.03 -13.74 -37.81
N LYS A 675 7.21 -12.84 -38.80
CA LYS A 675 7.75 -11.46 -38.76
C LYS A 675 7.76 -10.74 -37.40
N LYS A 676 8.94 -10.18 -37.05
CA LYS A 676 9.04 -9.01 -36.16
C LYS A 676 8.27 -7.82 -36.78
N LEU A 677 7.33 -7.26 -36.04
CA LEU A 677 6.80 -5.90 -36.31
C LEU A 677 7.71 -4.87 -35.63
N SER A 678 7.93 -3.71 -36.28
CA SER A 678 8.79 -2.64 -35.76
C SER A 678 7.99 -1.59 -34.98
N MET A 679 8.65 -0.93 -34.03
CA MET A 679 8.00 -0.08 -33.02
C MET A 679 7.58 1.32 -33.54
N ALA A 680 7.75 1.61 -34.83
CA ALA A 680 7.42 2.90 -35.43
C ALA A 680 5.89 3.14 -35.57
N GLY A 681 5.09 2.08 -35.72
CA GLY A 681 3.66 2.19 -35.98
C GLY A 681 2.77 2.48 -34.77
N PHE A 682 3.33 2.58 -33.55
CA PHE A 682 2.55 2.65 -32.30
C PHE A 682 2.45 4.06 -31.68
N LEU A 683 3.08 5.08 -32.26
CA LEU A 683 3.20 6.43 -31.68
C LEU A 683 2.35 7.51 -32.38
N ASN A 684 1.43 7.13 -33.27
CA ASN A 684 0.53 8.03 -33.99
C ASN A 684 -0.96 7.57 -33.94
N LYS A 685 -1.43 7.14 -32.76
CA LYS A 685 -2.85 6.97 -32.40
C LYS A 685 -3.08 7.26 -30.92
#